data_AF-A0A329SE44-F1
#
_entry.id   AF-A0A329SE44-F1
#
_cell.length_a   1.000
_cell.length_b   1.000
_cell.length_c   1.000
_cell.angle_alpha   90.00
_cell.angle_beta   90.00
_cell.angle_gamma   90.00
#
_symmetry.space_group_name_H-M   'P 1'
#
loop_
_entity.id
_entity.type
_entity.pdbx_description
1 polymer ?
#
loop_
_entity_poly.entity_id
_entity_poly.type
_entity_poly.pdbx_seq_one_letter_code
_entity_poly.pdbx_strand_id
1 'polypeptide(L)'
;MDWATEYKNRAEAARKTRAWKYLLRPSVFTAYLAIAGRIVVGPIALLLLFTATNYFSVLLKYSLFNGSAFVSSPVFNAFVALGPTENLYDFSSLSPEALTLGQSLDDSGGICQSGTNDWGATHNVVTGTAQQVLGVINTLGLSVAPQMVRELELSVGRTDGCDTRWSMLSLTRLFQFPTRAGDSNFGKLSAVDISIFPDYTECRPVVTIDDGLVGSKLALATGGEDLLSTVPDSLTLFPYSFTSSLPRVSRVVTASNTKYPATSVVQPLLRAYFGGCRVREVNTTGIFIEDTCDVSNHWESYGLMVHSPDDIPLCSTGDVCIHNYFNSLWEWVNYISEDRPDRNGMNVNSFRSRYADTVAINLLPGLVVGQILLMGVVSLYQVMSHKRSVLLTQIWAYRCQNGSMQIVYLAQIIYHLVFYSDLYMLGLATGTLTGESIANLTCCFFAFSYSFINLLKARSGGQQLDRHFRLTWEAMQLVTTLGIGIILLSVQATPLESIITKNSEILRKTSARGAKYCGLNDSCILFTVSMPSVIAVLSMVLGILAVVVSFIIKKVAPKAKSVVFSETEVHNLGRNEFMEIEMKHAESAPVDNLTSFERNCIGGPFKKLFRGCDDIAYISYNGKRCMTVEALLLTGYLYCGDHVYQAFSVMLLQVALLVPRNVLRNFNMLLLRWYMDPKHGTLSELRSCTWYHASTENHQLGGAVPLA
;
A
#
# COMPACT_ATOMS: atom_id res chain seq x y z
N MET A 1 -30.80 -101.10 -32.16
CA MET A 1 -30.73 -100.37 -30.88
C MET A 1 -29.51 -99.48 -30.95
N ASP A 2 -29.72 -98.17 -31.03
CA ASP A 2 -28.69 -97.22 -31.45
C ASP A 2 -27.97 -96.61 -30.23
N TRP A 3 -26.80 -97.17 -29.92
CA TRP A 3 -25.90 -96.79 -28.83
C TRP A 3 -25.49 -95.31 -28.87
N ALA A 4 -25.57 -94.67 -30.05
CA ALA A 4 -25.26 -93.26 -30.25
C ALA A 4 -26.25 -92.33 -29.54
N THR A 5 -27.53 -92.69 -29.48
CA THR A 5 -28.57 -91.86 -28.86
C THR A 5 -28.50 -91.90 -27.34
N GLU A 6 -28.15 -93.05 -26.75
CA GLU A 6 -27.94 -93.18 -25.31
C GLU A 6 -26.64 -92.51 -24.84
N TYR A 7 -25.57 -92.57 -25.65
CA TYR A 7 -24.33 -91.85 -25.36
C TYR A 7 -24.52 -90.34 -25.41
N LYS A 8 -25.28 -89.82 -26.40
CA LYS A 8 -25.57 -88.38 -26.53
C LYS A 8 -26.43 -87.86 -25.37
N ASN A 9 -27.44 -88.62 -24.95
CA ASN A 9 -28.29 -88.25 -23.82
C ASN A 9 -27.53 -88.30 -22.47
N ARG A 10 -26.62 -89.27 -22.27
CA ARG A 10 -25.74 -89.31 -21.09
C ARG A 10 -24.67 -88.20 -21.09
N ALA A 11 -24.15 -87.82 -22.26
CA ALA A 11 -23.20 -86.72 -22.40
C ALA A 11 -23.84 -85.34 -22.15
N GLU A 12 -25.09 -85.12 -22.55
CA GLU A 12 -25.83 -83.88 -22.29
C GLU A 12 -26.23 -83.75 -20.81
N ALA A 13 -26.61 -84.84 -20.15
CA ALA A 13 -26.90 -84.85 -18.71
C ALA A 13 -25.64 -84.58 -17.84
N ALA A 14 -24.47 -85.08 -18.27
CA ALA A 14 -23.20 -84.85 -17.58
C ALA A 14 -22.63 -83.43 -17.80
N ARG A 15 -22.95 -82.77 -18.93
CA ARG A 15 -22.53 -81.37 -19.20
C ARG A 15 -23.32 -80.34 -18.38
N LYS A 16 -24.63 -80.56 -18.17
CA LYS A 16 -25.47 -79.61 -17.39
C LYS A 16 -25.16 -79.59 -15.89
N THR A 17 -24.61 -80.67 -15.34
CA THR A 17 -24.29 -80.76 -13.89
C THR A 17 -22.83 -80.41 -13.55
N ARG A 18 -21.91 -80.32 -14.54
CA ARG A 18 -20.48 -80.04 -14.30
C ARG A 18 -20.07 -78.57 -14.34
N ALA A 19 -20.81 -77.68 -15.03
CA ALA A 19 -20.34 -76.32 -15.28
C ALA A 19 -20.37 -75.39 -14.03
N TRP A 20 -21.31 -75.58 -13.11
CA TRP A 20 -21.50 -74.64 -12.00
C TRP A 20 -20.61 -74.89 -10.77
N LYS A 21 -20.15 -76.13 -10.54
CA LYS A 21 -19.33 -76.47 -9.35
C LYS A 21 -17.85 -76.08 -9.45
N TYR A 22 -17.35 -75.75 -10.65
CA TYR A 22 -15.96 -75.31 -10.84
C TYR A 22 -15.79 -73.78 -10.82
N LEU A 23 -16.83 -73.01 -11.16
CA LEU A 23 -16.82 -71.54 -11.11
C LEU A 23 -16.88 -70.96 -9.69
N LEU A 24 -17.36 -71.75 -8.70
CA LEU A 24 -17.48 -71.35 -7.29
C LEU A 24 -16.38 -71.96 -6.40
N ARG A 25 -15.25 -72.41 -6.97
CA ARG A 25 -14.11 -72.80 -6.14
C ARG A 25 -13.48 -71.53 -5.54
N PRO A 26 -13.18 -71.50 -4.23
CA PRO A 26 -12.51 -70.36 -3.59
C PRO A 26 -11.22 -69.96 -4.32
N SER A 27 -10.52 -70.93 -4.93
CA SER A 27 -9.31 -70.74 -5.72
C SER A 27 -9.53 -69.96 -7.03
N VAL A 28 -10.73 -70.06 -7.64
CA VAL A 28 -11.08 -69.31 -8.86
C VAL A 28 -11.50 -67.89 -8.52
N PHE A 29 -12.25 -67.70 -7.43
CA PHE A 29 -12.55 -66.37 -6.90
C PHE A 29 -11.30 -65.63 -6.41
N THR A 30 -10.37 -66.31 -5.73
CA THR A 30 -9.08 -65.71 -5.33
C THR A 30 -8.17 -65.45 -6.52
N ALA A 31 -8.13 -66.33 -7.54
CA ALA A 31 -7.39 -66.04 -8.77
C ALA A 31 -8.01 -64.86 -9.55
N TYR A 32 -9.34 -64.78 -9.64
CA TYR A 32 -10.03 -63.66 -10.28
C TYR A 32 -9.84 -62.35 -9.50
N LEU A 33 -9.93 -62.37 -8.16
CA LEU A 33 -9.63 -61.22 -7.31
C LEU A 33 -8.15 -60.82 -7.36
N ALA A 34 -7.21 -61.77 -7.47
CA ALA A 34 -5.78 -61.47 -7.61
C ALA A 34 -5.44 -60.90 -9.00
N ILE A 35 -6.08 -61.40 -10.05
CA ILE A 35 -5.88 -60.92 -11.44
C ILE A 35 -6.60 -59.58 -11.66
N ALA A 36 -7.88 -59.47 -11.28
CA ALA A 36 -8.60 -58.20 -11.34
C ALA A 36 -7.98 -57.16 -10.38
N GLY A 37 -7.50 -57.61 -9.21
CA GLY A 37 -6.74 -56.81 -8.26
C GLY A 37 -5.43 -56.25 -8.83
N ARG A 38 -4.68 -57.04 -9.61
CA ARG A 38 -3.40 -56.62 -10.20
C ARG A 38 -3.50 -55.93 -11.56
N ILE A 39 -4.52 -56.24 -12.37
CA ILE A 39 -4.62 -55.78 -13.77
C ILE A 39 -5.65 -54.64 -13.92
N VAL A 40 -6.66 -54.58 -13.05
CA VAL A 40 -7.75 -53.59 -13.19
C VAL A 40 -7.77 -52.66 -11.97
N VAL A 41 -7.94 -53.20 -10.77
CA VAL A 41 -8.05 -52.38 -9.55
C VAL A 41 -6.71 -51.75 -9.18
N GLY A 42 -5.59 -52.46 -9.29
CA GLY A 42 -4.25 -51.93 -9.03
C GLY A 42 -3.92 -50.75 -9.93
N PRO A 43 -4.04 -50.89 -11.27
CA PRO A 43 -3.83 -49.79 -12.20
C PRO A 43 -4.86 -48.68 -12.08
N ILE A 44 -6.14 -48.95 -11.80
CA ILE A 44 -7.15 -47.89 -11.59
C ILE A 44 -6.97 -47.19 -10.25
N ALA A 45 -6.57 -47.89 -9.19
CA ALA A 45 -6.22 -47.29 -7.90
C ALA A 45 -4.93 -46.49 -8.00
N LEU A 46 -3.91 -46.99 -8.71
CA LEU A 46 -2.73 -46.21 -9.10
C LEU A 46 -3.16 -44.98 -9.91
N LEU A 47 -4.01 -45.13 -10.92
CA LEU A 47 -4.44 -44.03 -11.80
C LEU A 47 -5.32 -43.01 -11.05
N LEU A 48 -6.16 -43.43 -10.10
CA LEU A 48 -6.91 -42.52 -9.20
C LEU A 48 -6.00 -41.85 -8.17
N LEU A 49 -5.00 -42.56 -7.66
CA LEU A 49 -4.02 -42.01 -6.72
C LEU A 49 -3.06 -41.05 -7.45
N PHE A 50 -2.63 -41.35 -8.67
CA PHE A 50 -1.78 -40.51 -9.54
C PHE A 50 -2.52 -39.32 -10.12
N THR A 51 -3.81 -39.42 -10.45
CA THR A 51 -4.62 -38.27 -10.89
C THR A 51 -5.02 -37.35 -9.74
N ALA A 52 -5.01 -37.84 -8.50
CA ALA A 52 -5.28 -37.03 -7.31
C ALA A 52 -4.02 -36.39 -6.70
N THR A 53 -2.82 -36.93 -6.95
CA THR A 53 -1.59 -36.55 -6.24
C THR A 53 -0.58 -35.87 -7.18
N ASN A 54 -0.40 -34.55 -7.04
CA ASN A 54 0.59 -33.77 -7.83
C ASN A 54 2.06 -34.20 -7.61
N TYR A 55 2.32 -35.11 -6.67
CA TYR A 55 3.66 -35.43 -6.15
C TYR A 55 4.57 -36.07 -7.19
N PHE A 56 4.07 -37.02 -7.98
CA PHE A 56 4.90 -37.70 -8.97
C PHE A 56 5.30 -36.78 -10.12
N SER A 57 4.40 -35.87 -10.54
CA SER A 57 4.72 -34.86 -11.56
C SER A 57 5.81 -33.89 -11.08
N VAL A 58 5.82 -33.56 -9.79
CA VAL A 58 6.82 -32.68 -9.16
C VAL A 58 8.18 -33.37 -9.05
N LEU A 59 8.23 -34.64 -8.63
CA LEU A 59 9.47 -35.42 -8.57
C LEU A 59 10.08 -35.63 -9.97
N LEU A 60 9.24 -35.89 -10.98
CA LEU A 60 9.65 -35.95 -12.37
C LEU A 60 10.22 -34.61 -12.85
N LYS A 61 9.63 -33.48 -12.46
CA LYS A 61 10.17 -32.14 -12.77
C LYS A 61 11.55 -31.90 -12.14
N TYR A 62 11.83 -32.49 -10.98
CA TYR A 62 13.18 -32.43 -10.38
C TYR A 62 14.21 -33.33 -11.08
N SER A 63 13.80 -34.46 -11.67
CA SER A 63 14.75 -35.31 -12.40
C SER A 63 15.37 -34.63 -13.61
N LEU A 64 14.76 -33.53 -14.12
CA LEU A 64 15.31 -32.67 -15.16
C LEU A 64 16.70 -32.10 -14.82
N PHE A 65 17.03 -31.95 -13.54
CA PHE A 65 18.38 -31.51 -13.14
C PHE A 65 19.44 -32.57 -13.48
N ASN A 66 19.10 -33.86 -13.40
CA ASN A 66 19.97 -34.98 -13.78
C ASN A 66 21.44 -34.82 -13.30
N GLY A 67 21.62 -34.52 -12.01
CA GLY A 67 22.94 -34.28 -11.39
C GLY A 67 23.57 -32.90 -11.66
N SER A 68 22.98 -32.08 -12.53
CA SER A 68 23.43 -30.69 -12.78
C SER A 68 23.07 -29.78 -11.61
N ALA A 69 23.94 -28.83 -11.28
CA ALA A 69 23.70 -27.89 -10.18
C ALA A 69 22.62 -26.84 -10.48
N PHE A 70 22.35 -26.60 -11.76
CA PHE A 70 21.28 -25.73 -12.26
C PHE A 70 20.95 -26.09 -13.71
N VAL A 71 19.81 -25.59 -14.20
CA VAL A 71 19.30 -25.84 -15.55
C VAL A 71 18.88 -24.54 -16.25
N SER A 72 18.76 -24.61 -17.58
CA SER A 72 18.32 -23.48 -18.41
C SER A 72 16.83 -23.17 -18.17
N SER A 73 16.51 -21.89 -17.95
CA SER A 73 15.14 -21.46 -17.65
C SER A 73 14.12 -21.81 -18.75
N PRO A 74 14.38 -21.64 -20.06
CA PRO A 74 13.45 -22.08 -21.11
C PRO A 74 13.05 -23.56 -21.04
N VAL A 75 14.00 -24.45 -20.78
CA VAL A 75 13.76 -25.89 -20.68
C VAL A 75 12.90 -26.20 -19.45
N PHE A 76 13.26 -25.61 -18.32
CA PHE A 76 12.49 -25.75 -17.08
C PHE A 76 11.07 -25.19 -17.22
N ASN A 77 10.92 -23.98 -17.77
CA ASN A 77 9.62 -23.34 -17.94
C ASN A 77 8.71 -24.14 -18.85
N ALA A 78 9.23 -24.67 -19.96
CA ALA A 78 8.45 -25.50 -20.89
C ALA A 78 7.93 -26.78 -20.20
N PHE A 79 8.76 -27.43 -19.37
CA PHE A 79 8.38 -28.66 -18.70
C PHE A 79 7.48 -28.42 -17.48
N VAL A 80 7.77 -27.40 -16.69
CA VAL A 80 7.03 -27.08 -15.46
C VAL A 80 5.67 -26.47 -15.76
N ALA A 81 5.51 -25.77 -16.89
CA ALA A 81 4.24 -25.22 -17.34
C ALA A 81 3.24 -26.26 -17.86
N LEU A 82 3.64 -27.54 -17.99
CA LEU A 82 2.70 -28.61 -18.32
C LEU A 82 1.61 -28.71 -17.24
N GLY A 83 0.36 -28.84 -17.68
CA GLY A 83 -0.80 -29.00 -16.80
C GLY A 83 -0.81 -30.33 -16.05
N PRO A 84 -1.78 -30.56 -15.16
CA PRO A 84 -1.84 -31.76 -14.31
C PRO A 84 -2.37 -33.01 -15.05
N THR A 85 -2.27 -33.07 -16.37
CA THR A 85 -2.79 -34.20 -17.17
C THR A 85 -1.72 -35.27 -17.32
N GLU A 86 -2.00 -36.49 -16.84
CA GLU A 86 -1.07 -37.62 -16.82
C GLU A 86 -0.43 -37.90 -18.18
N ASN A 87 -1.21 -37.87 -19.27
CA ASN A 87 -0.73 -38.11 -20.64
C ASN A 87 0.33 -37.11 -21.13
N LEU A 88 0.58 -36.03 -20.39
CA LEU A 88 1.64 -35.06 -20.67
C LEU A 88 3.00 -35.48 -20.09
N TYR A 89 3.05 -36.51 -19.25
CA TYR A 89 4.23 -36.92 -18.51
C TYR A 89 4.62 -38.37 -18.82
N ASP A 90 5.93 -38.61 -18.92
CA ASP A 90 6.49 -39.95 -18.96
C ASP A 90 7.15 -40.24 -17.61
N PHE A 91 6.49 -41.04 -16.78
CA PHE A 91 6.98 -41.41 -15.45
C PHE A 91 8.00 -42.56 -15.47
N SER A 92 8.30 -43.14 -16.64
CA SER A 92 9.25 -44.26 -16.76
C SER A 92 10.67 -43.94 -16.30
N SER A 93 11.02 -42.65 -16.24
CA SER A 93 12.30 -42.18 -15.71
C SER A 93 12.39 -42.18 -14.18
N LEU A 94 11.29 -42.37 -13.46
CA LEU A 94 11.30 -42.46 -11.99
C LEU A 94 11.59 -43.89 -11.55
N SER A 95 12.53 -44.04 -10.60
CA SER A 95 12.83 -45.35 -10.02
C SER A 95 11.70 -45.81 -9.06
N PRO A 96 11.58 -47.12 -8.78
CA PRO A 96 10.63 -47.64 -7.79
C PRO A 96 10.81 -47.00 -6.39
N GLU A 97 12.04 -46.66 -6.03
CA GLU A 97 12.37 -45.95 -4.79
C GLU A 97 11.81 -44.52 -4.82
N ALA A 98 11.94 -43.81 -5.95
CA ALA A 98 11.35 -42.49 -6.14
C ALA A 98 9.82 -42.53 -6.06
N LEU A 99 9.19 -43.59 -6.58
CA LEU A 99 7.75 -43.79 -6.48
C LEU A 99 7.31 -44.02 -5.02
N THR A 100 8.06 -44.85 -4.28
CA THR A 100 7.79 -45.12 -2.86
C THR A 100 7.95 -43.86 -2.02
N LEU A 101 8.95 -43.04 -2.31
CA LEU A 101 9.14 -41.75 -1.65
C LEU A 101 8.01 -40.75 -1.95
N GLY A 102 7.53 -40.73 -3.20
CA GLY A 102 6.34 -39.95 -3.59
C GLY A 102 5.12 -40.31 -2.75
N GLN A 103 4.86 -41.61 -2.56
CA GLN A 103 3.79 -42.08 -1.68
C GLN A 103 3.98 -41.61 -0.22
N SER A 104 5.20 -41.69 0.31
CA SER A 104 5.49 -41.24 1.67
C SER A 104 5.24 -39.75 1.88
N LEU A 105 5.53 -38.92 0.87
CA LEU A 105 5.26 -37.48 0.92
C LEU A 105 3.76 -37.19 0.93
N ASP A 106 2.97 -37.97 0.18
CA ASP A 106 1.52 -37.85 0.15
C ASP A 106 0.90 -38.27 1.48
N ASP A 107 1.32 -39.41 2.02
CA ASP A 107 0.84 -39.93 3.30
C ASP A 107 1.14 -38.98 4.49
N SER A 108 2.22 -38.19 4.40
CA SER A 108 2.57 -37.19 5.43
C SER A 108 1.93 -35.81 5.22
N GLY A 109 1.09 -35.65 4.19
CA GLY A 109 0.47 -34.37 3.85
C GLY A 109 1.49 -33.29 3.44
N GLY A 110 2.51 -33.70 2.70
CA GLY A 110 3.42 -32.79 2.00
C GLY A 110 2.65 -31.89 1.03
N ILE A 111 3.32 -30.89 0.46
CA ILE A 111 2.72 -30.05 -0.57
C ILE A 111 3.61 -30.17 -1.79
N CYS A 112 3.03 -30.67 -2.88
CA CYS A 112 3.67 -30.71 -4.18
C CYS A 112 2.97 -29.74 -5.12
N GLN A 113 3.71 -28.71 -5.53
CA GLN A 113 3.21 -27.66 -6.41
C GLN A 113 4.16 -27.46 -7.57
N SER A 114 3.59 -27.27 -8.75
CA SER A 114 4.31 -26.80 -9.91
C SER A 114 3.44 -25.84 -10.72
N GLY A 115 4.05 -24.87 -11.38
CA GLY A 115 3.35 -23.93 -12.23
C GLY A 115 3.94 -22.53 -12.17
N THR A 116 3.14 -21.53 -12.54
CA THR A 116 3.56 -20.12 -12.56
C THR A 116 2.83 -19.36 -11.46
N ASN A 117 3.58 -18.79 -10.50
CA ASN A 117 3.01 -18.01 -9.39
C ASN A 117 2.43 -16.68 -9.88
N ASP A 118 1.82 -15.88 -8.98
CA ASP A 118 1.19 -14.59 -9.32
C ASP A 118 2.17 -13.49 -9.79
N TRP A 119 3.48 -13.69 -9.62
CA TRP A 119 4.54 -12.79 -10.10
C TRP A 119 5.09 -13.15 -11.48
N GLY A 120 4.72 -14.31 -12.01
CA GLY A 120 5.10 -14.76 -13.34
C GLY A 120 6.28 -15.71 -13.32
N ALA A 121 6.74 -16.06 -12.12
CA ALA A 121 7.84 -16.98 -11.93
C ALA A 121 7.34 -18.43 -11.93
N THR A 122 7.90 -19.21 -12.85
CA THR A 122 7.69 -20.65 -12.89
C THR A 122 8.48 -21.31 -11.77
N HIS A 123 7.81 -22.15 -11.00
CA HIS A 123 8.39 -22.84 -9.86
C HIS A 123 7.90 -24.28 -9.76
N ASN A 124 8.72 -25.09 -9.10
CA ASN A 124 8.40 -26.45 -8.71
C ASN A 124 8.85 -26.65 -7.26
N VAL A 125 7.96 -27.18 -6.43
CA VAL A 125 8.07 -27.21 -4.97
C VAL A 125 7.62 -28.56 -4.44
N VAL A 126 8.40 -29.10 -3.51
CA VAL A 126 7.99 -30.21 -2.65
C VAL A 126 8.25 -29.84 -1.20
N THR A 127 7.28 -30.11 -0.33
CA THR A 127 7.42 -29.94 1.11
C THR A 127 7.28 -31.26 1.85
N GLY A 128 7.97 -31.38 2.98
CA GLY A 128 7.94 -32.56 3.82
C GLY A 128 8.76 -32.38 5.09
N THR A 129 9.04 -33.48 5.80
CA THR A 129 10.04 -33.49 6.88
C THR A 129 11.45 -33.33 6.32
N ALA A 130 12.41 -32.91 7.16
CA ALA A 130 13.81 -32.82 6.77
C ALA A 130 14.34 -34.13 6.15
N GLN A 131 13.96 -35.26 6.73
CA GLN A 131 14.34 -36.60 6.26
C GLN A 131 13.75 -36.92 4.88
N GLN A 132 12.48 -36.55 4.63
CA GLN A 132 11.84 -36.81 3.34
C GLN A 132 12.46 -35.98 2.23
N VAL A 133 12.71 -34.68 2.48
CA VAL A 133 13.39 -33.81 1.51
C VAL A 133 14.80 -34.32 1.22
N LEU A 134 15.54 -34.78 2.23
CA LEU A 134 16.87 -35.38 2.05
C LEU A 134 16.77 -36.67 1.22
N GLY A 135 15.73 -37.47 1.46
CA GLY A 135 15.37 -38.62 0.66
C GLY A 135 15.19 -38.27 -0.83
N VAL A 136 14.53 -37.14 -1.15
CA VAL A 136 14.32 -36.71 -2.54
C VAL A 136 15.66 -36.40 -3.21
N ILE A 137 16.54 -35.65 -2.53
CA ILE A 137 17.87 -35.30 -3.04
C ILE A 137 18.67 -36.55 -3.39
N ASN A 138 18.74 -37.49 -2.44
CA ASN A 138 19.56 -38.70 -2.58
C ASN A 138 18.98 -39.67 -3.62
N THR A 139 17.65 -39.83 -3.67
CA THR A 139 16.99 -40.77 -4.59
C THR A 139 17.06 -40.30 -6.03
N LEU A 140 16.95 -38.99 -6.27
CA LEU A 140 17.01 -38.40 -7.61
C LEU A 140 18.43 -37.97 -8.03
N GLY A 141 19.42 -38.10 -7.15
CA GLY A 141 20.80 -37.67 -7.42
C GLY A 141 20.92 -36.17 -7.69
N LEU A 142 20.19 -35.33 -6.95
CA LEU A 142 20.16 -33.89 -7.18
C LEU A 142 21.43 -33.20 -6.66
N SER A 143 22.04 -32.35 -7.48
CA SER A 143 23.19 -31.55 -7.07
C SER A 143 22.75 -30.29 -6.35
N VAL A 144 22.50 -30.40 -5.04
CA VAL A 144 22.11 -29.28 -4.16
C VAL A 144 23.36 -28.64 -3.53
N ALA A 145 23.29 -27.36 -3.19
CA ALA A 145 24.38 -26.68 -2.52
C ALA A 145 24.75 -27.39 -1.20
N PRO A 146 26.03 -27.69 -0.94
CA PRO A 146 26.44 -28.48 0.22
C PRO A 146 25.98 -27.90 1.56
N GLN A 147 25.95 -26.57 1.68
CA GLN A 147 25.45 -25.89 2.86
C GLN A 147 23.96 -26.20 3.12
N MET A 148 23.13 -26.24 2.09
CA MET A 148 21.70 -26.57 2.24
C MET A 148 21.51 -28.04 2.62
N VAL A 149 22.31 -28.95 2.05
CA VAL A 149 22.29 -30.38 2.43
C VAL A 149 22.68 -30.52 3.90
N ARG A 150 23.72 -29.83 4.34
CA ARG A 150 24.16 -29.86 5.74
C ARG A 150 23.12 -29.28 6.70
N GLU A 151 22.44 -28.21 6.31
CA GLU A 151 21.34 -27.66 7.10
C GLU A 151 20.19 -28.64 7.28
N LEU A 152 19.90 -29.40 6.23
CA LEU A 152 18.88 -30.44 6.24
C LEU A 152 19.29 -31.61 7.13
N GLU A 153 20.52 -32.11 6.99
CA GLU A 153 21.08 -33.18 7.83
C GLU A 153 21.03 -32.85 9.32
N LEU A 154 21.43 -31.63 9.70
CA LEU A 154 21.40 -31.17 11.10
C LEU A 154 19.97 -31.05 11.64
N SER A 155 18.98 -31.00 10.75
CA SER A 155 17.57 -30.87 11.11
C SER A 155 16.85 -32.23 11.16
N VAL A 156 17.46 -33.29 10.65
CA VAL A 156 16.95 -34.66 10.81
C VAL A 156 17.02 -35.07 12.28
N GLY A 157 15.86 -35.42 12.86
CA GLY A 157 15.79 -35.91 14.24
C GLY A 157 16.09 -34.85 15.30
N ARG A 158 16.02 -33.57 14.93
CA ARG A 158 16.25 -32.44 15.84
C ARG A 158 15.20 -32.40 16.97
N THR A 159 15.63 -32.04 18.18
CA THR A 159 14.81 -32.08 19.41
C THR A 159 14.77 -30.76 20.19
N ASP A 160 15.36 -29.69 19.67
CA ASP A 160 15.46 -28.39 20.36
C ASP A 160 14.19 -27.54 20.32
N GLY A 161 13.06 -28.14 19.96
CA GLY A 161 11.74 -27.50 19.93
C GLY A 161 11.41 -26.75 18.64
N CYS A 162 12.31 -26.69 17.66
CA CYS A 162 12.05 -26.07 16.36
C CYS A 162 11.44 -27.08 15.37
N ASP A 163 10.14 -27.33 15.50
CA ASP A 163 9.39 -28.22 14.60
C ASP A 163 8.92 -27.47 13.35
N THR A 164 9.57 -27.72 12.22
CA THR A 164 9.29 -27.03 10.96
C THR A 164 9.28 -28.02 9.80
N ARG A 165 8.38 -27.78 8.85
CA ARG A 165 8.43 -28.44 7.55
C ARG A 165 9.57 -27.83 6.74
N TRP A 166 10.10 -28.64 5.84
CA TRP A 166 11.15 -28.25 4.92
C TRP A 166 10.58 -28.22 3.51
N SER A 167 10.99 -27.20 2.79
CA SER A 167 10.57 -26.92 1.42
C SER A 167 11.81 -27.00 0.52
N MET A 168 11.72 -27.79 -0.54
CA MET A 168 12.65 -27.73 -1.66
C MET A 168 11.97 -26.99 -2.80
N LEU A 169 12.67 -26.03 -3.38
CA LEU A 169 12.17 -25.11 -4.40
C LEU A 169 13.13 -25.09 -5.58
N SER A 170 12.57 -25.17 -6.78
CA SER A 170 13.25 -24.74 -8.00
C SER A 170 12.45 -23.59 -8.61
N LEU A 171 13.14 -22.48 -8.90
CA LEU A 171 12.55 -21.22 -9.36
C LEU A 171 13.42 -20.66 -10.47
N THR A 172 12.81 -20.09 -11.51
CA THR A 172 13.55 -19.28 -12.49
C THR A 172 14.08 -18.02 -11.85
N ARG A 173 15.37 -17.75 -12.00
CA ARG A 173 16.06 -16.61 -11.39
C ARG A 173 17.01 -15.93 -12.35
N LEU A 174 17.36 -14.70 -12.00
CA LEU A 174 18.30 -13.89 -12.75
C LEU A 174 19.73 -14.08 -12.25
N PHE A 175 20.64 -14.36 -13.17
CA PHE A 175 22.07 -14.35 -12.99
C PHE A 175 22.66 -13.18 -13.75
N GLN A 176 23.63 -12.52 -13.14
CA GLN A 176 24.42 -11.46 -13.74
C GLN A 176 25.84 -11.95 -13.99
N PHE A 177 26.40 -11.65 -15.15
CA PHE A 177 27.77 -12.06 -15.50
C PHE A 177 28.57 -10.86 -16.03
N PRO A 178 29.85 -10.73 -15.67
CA PRO A 178 30.68 -9.62 -16.12
C PRO A 178 30.93 -9.77 -17.62
N THR A 179 30.67 -8.71 -18.39
CA THR A 179 30.95 -8.68 -19.83
C THR A 179 32.37 -8.19 -20.13
N ARG A 180 32.93 -7.37 -19.22
CA ARG A 180 34.28 -6.83 -19.24
C ARG A 180 34.79 -6.69 -17.81
N ALA A 181 36.08 -6.93 -17.59
CA ALA A 181 36.71 -6.70 -16.29
C ALA A 181 36.64 -5.20 -15.92
N GLY A 182 36.31 -4.91 -14.66
CA GLY A 182 36.20 -3.53 -14.15
C GLY A 182 34.96 -2.74 -14.61
N ASP A 183 34.01 -3.37 -15.30
CA ASP A 183 32.76 -2.73 -15.73
C ASP A 183 31.59 -3.22 -14.89
N SER A 184 30.78 -2.30 -14.35
CA SER A 184 29.56 -2.64 -13.62
C SER A 184 28.40 -3.02 -14.54
N ASN A 185 28.52 -2.90 -15.87
CA ASN A 185 27.48 -3.32 -16.81
C ASN A 185 27.50 -4.83 -17.07
N PHE A 186 26.90 -5.58 -16.15
CA PHE A 186 26.81 -7.02 -16.23
C PHE A 186 25.73 -7.44 -17.24
N GLY A 187 26.03 -8.49 -18.01
CA GLY A 187 25.05 -9.21 -18.80
C GLY A 187 24.07 -9.96 -17.88
N LYS A 188 22.90 -10.33 -18.40
CA LYS A 188 21.84 -10.98 -17.65
C LYS A 188 21.44 -12.30 -18.31
N LEU A 189 21.26 -13.34 -17.51
CA LEU A 189 20.85 -14.67 -17.95
C LEU A 189 19.84 -15.25 -16.96
N SER A 190 18.79 -15.91 -17.46
CA SER A 190 17.84 -16.62 -16.60
C SER A 190 18.18 -18.10 -16.50
N ALA A 191 18.32 -18.61 -15.29
CA ALA A 191 18.57 -20.02 -15.01
C ALA A 191 17.85 -20.46 -13.72
N VAL A 192 17.81 -21.76 -13.48
CA VAL A 192 17.04 -22.37 -12.39
C VAL A 192 17.96 -23.24 -11.56
N ASP A 193 18.09 -22.94 -10.27
CA ASP A 193 18.76 -23.82 -9.31
C ASP A 193 17.75 -24.35 -8.28
N ILE A 194 18.24 -25.23 -7.40
CA ILE A 194 17.47 -25.73 -6.25
C ILE A 194 17.83 -24.93 -5.00
N SER A 195 16.81 -24.43 -4.29
CA SER A 195 16.90 -23.88 -2.93
C SER A 195 16.19 -24.80 -1.95
N ILE A 196 16.72 -24.92 -0.74
CA ILE A 196 16.11 -25.70 0.35
C ILE A 196 16.09 -24.83 1.60
N PHE A 197 14.94 -24.80 2.26
CA PHE A 197 14.73 -23.97 3.44
C PHE A 197 13.65 -24.56 4.37
N PRO A 198 13.72 -24.27 5.67
CA PRO A 198 12.61 -24.52 6.58
C PRO A 198 11.51 -23.48 6.35
N ASP A 199 10.26 -23.85 6.60
CA ASP A 199 9.12 -22.92 6.56
C ASP A 199 9.33 -21.75 7.55
N TYR A 200 9.89 -22.04 8.73
CA TYR A 200 10.24 -21.05 9.74
C TYR A 200 11.76 -20.81 9.73
N THR A 201 12.20 -19.65 9.23
CA THR A 201 13.63 -19.39 9.03
C THR A 201 14.43 -19.31 10.34
N GLU A 202 13.79 -18.99 11.46
CA GLU A 202 14.40 -19.10 12.79
C GLU A 202 14.82 -20.53 13.15
N CYS A 203 14.23 -21.54 12.50
CA CYS A 203 14.63 -22.93 12.65
C CYS A 203 15.83 -23.33 11.78
N ARG A 204 16.36 -22.46 10.91
CA ARG A 204 17.52 -22.80 10.10
C ARG A 204 18.77 -22.96 10.98
N PRO A 205 19.46 -24.12 10.95
CA PRO A 205 20.71 -24.27 11.67
C PRO A 205 21.82 -23.42 11.03
N VAL A 206 22.74 -22.92 11.85
CA VAL A 206 23.90 -22.17 11.37
C VAL A 206 24.96 -23.16 10.87
N VAL A 207 25.31 -23.05 9.59
CA VAL A 207 26.36 -23.85 8.96
C VAL A 207 27.47 -22.93 8.47
N THR A 208 28.71 -23.25 8.84
CA THR A 208 29.92 -22.62 8.32
C THR A 208 30.26 -23.25 6.96
N ILE A 209 30.55 -22.41 5.96
CA ILE A 209 30.99 -22.86 4.64
C ILE A 209 32.51 -22.79 4.60
N ASP A 210 33.15 -23.94 4.78
CA ASP A 210 34.60 -24.09 4.66
C ASP A 210 34.94 -25.26 3.72
N ASP A 211 36.23 -25.48 3.49
CA ASP A 211 36.73 -26.57 2.64
C ASP A 211 36.54 -27.96 3.26
N GLY A 212 36.15 -28.03 4.54
CA GLY A 212 35.76 -29.28 5.20
C GLY A 212 34.41 -29.82 4.71
N LEU A 213 33.59 -28.97 4.08
CA LEU A 213 32.30 -29.38 3.52
C LEU A 213 32.43 -29.89 2.08
N VAL A 214 33.11 -29.13 1.21
CA VAL A 214 33.47 -29.50 -0.18
C VAL A 214 34.74 -28.76 -0.56
N GLY A 215 35.69 -29.46 -1.19
CA GLY A 215 36.96 -28.89 -1.63
C GLY A 215 36.79 -27.96 -2.84
N SER A 216 37.88 -27.25 -3.18
CA SER A 216 37.90 -26.33 -4.31
C SER A 216 39.01 -26.67 -5.30
N LYS A 217 38.76 -26.41 -6.58
CA LYS A 217 39.76 -26.50 -7.65
C LYS A 217 39.71 -25.26 -8.53
N LEU A 218 40.86 -24.88 -9.08
CA LEU A 218 40.96 -23.79 -10.04
C LEU A 218 40.24 -24.17 -11.34
N ALA A 219 39.27 -23.35 -11.76
CA ALA A 219 38.56 -23.51 -13.03
C ALA A 219 39.12 -22.58 -14.12
N LEU A 220 39.45 -21.35 -13.75
CA LEU A 220 39.97 -20.34 -14.68
C LEU A 220 40.98 -19.44 -13.96
N ALA A 221 42.19 -19.32 -14.52
CA ALA A 221 43.17 -18.33 -14.06
C ALA A 221 42.83 -16.95 -14.65
N THR A 222 42.73 -15.92 -13.79
CA THR A 222 42.34 -14.56 -14.21
C THR A 222 43.55 -13.64 -14.46
N GLY A 223 44.78 -14.13 -14.29
CA GLY A 223 45.99 -13.39 -14.64
C GLY A 223 46.21 -12.10 -13.83
N GLY A 224 45.65 -11.99 -12.64
CA GLY A 224 45.73 -10.80 -11.78
C GLY A 224 44.44 -9.98 -11.75
N GLU A 225 43.47 -10.25 -12.63
CA GLU A 225 42.19 -9.53 -12.66
C GLU A 225 41.19 -10.10 -11.65
N ASP A 226 40.51 -9.21 -10.94
CA ASP A 226 39.38 -9.57 -10.07
C ASP A 226 38.07 -9.18 -10.76
N LEU A 227 37.34 -10.20 -11.21
CA LEU A 227 36.09 -10.07 -11.95
C LEU A 227 34.93 -9.48 -11.13
N LEU A 228 35.06 -9.43 -9.80
CA LEU A 228 34.04 -8.88 -8.90
C LEU A 228 34.51 -7.61 -8.18
N SER A 229 35.64 -7.03 -8.61
CA SER A 229 36.15 -5.76 -8.08
C SER A 229 35.21 -4.58 -8.34
N THR A 230 34.48 -4.60 -9.46
CA THR A 230 33.45 -3.61 -9.83
C THR A 230 32.19 -4.35 -10.21
N VAL A 231 31.07 -4.07 -9.54
CA VAL A 231 29.80 -4.78 -9.72
C VAL A 231 28.61 -3.82 -9.68
N PRO A 232 27.45 -4.21 -10.24
CA PRO A 232 26.18 -3.55 -9.97
C PRO A 232 25.87 -3.44 -8.48
N ASP A 233 25.27 -2.33 -8.06
CA ASP A 233 24.85 -2.11 -6.68
C ASP A 233 23.94 -3.23 -6.15
N SER A 234 23.10 -3.80 -7.04
CA SER A 234 22.22 -4.93 -6.70
C SER A 234 22.99 -6.12 -6.14
N LEU A 235 24.20 -6.39 -6.64
CA LEU A 235 25.01 -7.52 -6.18
C LEU A 235 25.63 -7.30 -4.80
N THR A 236 25.55 -6.09 -4.24
CA THR A 236 26.11 -5.77 -2.90
C THR A 236 25.09 -5.91 -1.77
N LEU A 237 23.83 -6.21 -2.08
CA LEU A 237 22.71 -6.10 -1.13
C LEU A 237 22.56 -7.31 -0.19
N PHE A 238 22.97 -8.50 -0.64
CA PHE A 238 22.73 -9.79 0.03
C PHE A 238 24.01 -10.61 0.17
N PRO A 239 24.06 -11.56 1.13
CA PRO A 239 25.25 -12.37 1.37
C PRO A 239 25.39 -13.51 0.34
N TYR A 240 26.63 -13.89 0.04
CA TYR A 240 26.97 -14.97 -0.90
C TYR A 240 27.66 -16.15 -0.21
N SER A 241 27.54 -17.33 -0.82
CA SER A 241 28.10 -18.60 -0.33
C SER A 241 29.56 -18.85 -0.74
N PHE A 242 30.25 -17.85 -1.29
CA PHE A 242 31.61 -17.96 -1.81
C PHE A 242 32.46 -16.76 -1.40
N THR A 243 33.78 -16.94 -1.34
CA THR A 243 34.72 -15.88 -0.98
C THR A 243 34.98 -14.98 -2.18
N SER A 244 34.90 -13.66 -2.00
CA SER A 244 35.20 -12.67 -3.06
C SER A 244 35.50 -11.29 -2.50
N SER A 245 35.77 -10.33 -3.40
CA SER A 245 35.88 -8.90 -3.11
C SER A 245 34.56 -8.18 -2.89
N LEU A 246 33.41 -8.85 -3.08
CA LEU A 246 32.10 -8.27 -2.79
C LEU A 246 32.00 -7.82 -1.32
N PRO A 247 31.29 -6.71 -1.04
CA PRO A 247 31.07 -6.24 0.33
C PRO A 247 30.47 -7.34 1.22
N ARG A 248 31.06 -7.55 2.41
CA ARG A 248 30.56 -8.54 3.35
C ARG A 248 29.22 -8.11 3.93
N VAL A 249 28.18 -8.88 3.60
CA VAL A 249 26.85 -8.74 4.18
C VAL A 249 26.65 -9.83 5.25
N SER A 250 26.22 -9.45 6.45
CA SER A 250 25.94 -10.44 7.50
C SER A 250 24.82 -11.40 7.09
N ARG A 251 25.04 -12.70 7.28
CA ARG A 251 24.01 -13.73 7.11
C ARG A 251 22.97 -13.73 8.23
N VAL A 252 23.34 -13.31 9.43
CA VAL A 252 22.43 -13.19 10.57
C VAL A 252 21.78 -11.81 10.54
N VAL A 253 20.45 -11.79 10.64
CA VAL A 253 19.64 -10.57 10.68
C VAL A 253 18.76 -10.57 11.93
N THR A 254 18.56 -9.40 12.54
CA THR A 254 17.61 -9.24 13.65
C THR A 254 16.20 -9.52 13.15
N ALA A 255 15.42 -10.25 13.95
CA ALA A 255 14.05 -10.60 13.62
C ALA A 255 13.09 -10.22 14.74
N SER A 256 11.86 -9.90 14.37
CA SER A 256 10.72 -9.72 15.26
C SER A 256 9.57 -10.60 14.78
N ASN A 257 8.62 -10.90 15.68
CA ASN A 257 7.41 -11.68 15.36
C ASN A 257 7.67 -13.09 14.79
N THR A 258 8.76 -13.74 15.21
CA THR A 258 9.07 -15.14 14.89
C THR A 258 8.08 -16.09 15.57
N LYS A 259 7.81 -17.25 14.96
CA LYS A 259 6.91 -18.27 15.53
C LYS A 259 7.52 -18.88 16.79
N TYR A 260 8.81 -19.17 16.72
CA TYR A 260 9.62 -19.54 17.89
C TYR A 260 10.36 -18.29 18.35
N PRO A 261 10.42 -17.97 19.66
CA PRO A 261 10.88 -16.67 20.19
C PRO A 261 12.38 -16.42 19.96
N ALA A 262 12.76 -16.21 18.70
CA ALA A 262 14.10 -15.97 18.23
C ALA A 262 14.29 -14.47 17.96
N THR A 263 15.41 -13.92 18.46
CA THR A 263 15.78 -12.51 18.27
C THR A 263 16.54 -12.25 16.97
N SER A 264 16.91 -13.31 16.26
CA SER A 264 17.60 -13.27 14.98
C SER A 264 17.28 -14.47 14.13
N VAL A 265 17.35 -14.31 12.81
CA VAL A 265 17.21 -15.40 11.84
C VAL A 265 18.41 -15.44 10.89
N VAL A 266 18.60 -16.59 10.27
CA VAL A 266 19.70 -16.84 9.34
C VAL A 266 19.16 -16.78 7.92
N GLN A 267 19.52 -15.73 7.18
CA GLN A 267 19.08 -15.58 5.80
C GLN A 267 19.86 -16.53 4.85
N PRO A 268 19.29 -16.85 3.68
CA PRO A 268 19.96 -17.73 2.75
C PRO A 268 21.05 -17.00 1.95
N LEU A 269 21.97 -17.79 1.39
CA LEU A 269 23.17 -17.30 0.71
C LEU A 269 22.99 -17.40 -0.80
N LEU A 270 23.15 -16.27 -1.48
CA LEU A 270 23.21 -16.24 -2.94
C LEU A 270 24.46 -17.00 -3.41
N ARG A 271 24.40 -17.56 -4.62
CA ARG A 271 25.43 -18.45 -5.17
C ARG A 271 26.06 -17.84 -6.42
N ALA A 272 27.15 -18.42 -6.88
CA ALA A 272 27.67 -18.14 -8.21
C ALA A 272 28.05 -19.46 -8.88
N TYR A 273 28.11 -19.43 -10.19
CA TYR A 273 28.37 -20.58 -11.03
C TYR A 273 29.39 -20.23 -12.12
N PHE A 274 30.27 -21.17 -12.43
CA PHE A 274 31.18 -21.10 -13.58
C PHE A 274 31.20 -22.47 -14.24
N GLY A 275 30.97 -22.52 -15.55
CA GLY A 275 31.06 -23.79 -16.27
C GLY A 275 30.06 -24.86 -15.81
N GLY A 276 28.91 -24.48 -15.23
CA GLY A 276 27.96 -25.45 -14.68
C GLY A 276 28.19 -25.79 -13.20
N CYS A 277 29.32 -25.38 -12.63
CA CYS A 277 29.75 -25.73 -11.28
C CYS A 277 29.58 -24.57 -10.31
N ARG A 278 29.27 -24.87 -9.03
CA ARG A 278 29.19 -23.86 -7.97
C ARG A 278 30.58 -23.28 -7.68
N VAL A 279 30.62 -21.97 -7.55
CA VAL A 279 31.83 -21.20 -7.23
C VAL A 279 32.08 -21.23 -5.73
N ARG A 280 33.36 -21.32 -5.36
CA ARG A 280 33.87 -21.35 -3.99
C ARG A 280 34.66 -20.10 -3.65
N GLU A 281 35.43 -19.61 -4.62
CA GLU A 281 36.23 -18.40 -4.47
C GLU A 281 36.41 -17.68 -5.82
N VAL A 282 36.39 -16.35 -5.79
CA VAL A 282 36.77 -15.48 -6.90
C VAL A 282 37.73 -14.43 -6.37
N ASN A 283 38.94 -14.39 -6.92
CA ASN A 283 39.97 -13.44 -6.54
C ASN A 283 40.86 -13.09 -7.75
N THR A 284 41.96 -12.39 -7.52
CA THR A 284 42.93 -12.01 -8.57
C THR A 284 43.72 -13.19 -9.15
N THR A 285 43.74 -14.34 -8.48
CA THR A 285 44.42 -15.55 -8.96
C THR A 285 43.54 -16.39 -9.89
N GLY A 286 42.22 -16.40 -9.66
CA GLY A 286 41.30 -17.12 -10.51
C GLY A 286 39.88 -17.29 -9.96
N ILE A 287 39.10 -18.05 -10.71
CA ILE A 287 37.79 -18.58 -10.32
C ILE A 287 37.99 -20.02 -9.86
N PHE A 288 37.58 -20.31 -8.62
CA PHE A 288 37.62 -21.63 -8.02
C PHE A 288 36.20 -22.19 -7.87
N ILE A 289 36.03 -23.45 -8.28
CA ILE A 289 34.76 -24.19 -8.23
C ILE A 289 34.88 -25.40 -7.31
N GLU A 290 33.77 -26.07 -7.02
CA GLU A 290 33.75 -27.36 -6.33
C GLU A 290 34.65 -28.39 -7.03
N ASP A 291 35.51 -29.08 -6.28
CA ASP A 291 36.46 -30.07 -6.79
C ASP A 291 35.80 -31.29 -7.45
N THR A 292 34.63 -31.67 -6.93
CA THR A 292 33.77 -32.76 -7.41
C THR A 292 33.02 -32.49 -8.71
N CYS A 293 33.05 -31.25 -9.23
CA CYS A 293 32.25 -30.86 -10.40
C CYS A 293 33.09 -30.70 -11.66
N ASP A 294 32.64 -31.26 -12.78
CA ASP A 294 33.30 -31.12 -14.08
C ASP A 294 32.67 -30.00 -14.92
N VAL A 295 33.53 -29.20 -15.54
CA VAL A 295 33.12 -28.02 -16.33
C VAL A 295 32.41 -28.45 -17.61
N SER A 296 31.24 -27.86 -17.84
CA SER A 296 30.45 -28.01 -19.05
C SER A 296 30.78 -26.92 -20.07
N ASN A 297 31.18 -27.32 -21.27
CA ASN A 297 31.45 -26.42 -22.40
C ASN A 297 30.25 -25.51 -22.73
N HIS A 298 29.01 -25.99 -22.49
CA HIS A 298 27.81 -25.18 -22.72
C HIS A 298 27.79 -23.95 -21.81
N TRP A 299 28.05 -24.16 -20.51
CA TRP A 299 27.99 -23.12 -19.49
C TRP A 299 29.25 -22.28 -19.39
N GLU A 300 30.39 -22.82 -19.79
CA GLU A 300 31.68 -22.12 -19.78
C GLU A 300 31.65 -20.82 -20.59
N SER A 301 30.92 -20.82 -21.70
CA SER A 301 30.76 -19.65 -22.59
C SER A 301 30.12 -18.43 -21.93
N TYR A 302 29.36 -18.59 -20.85
CA TYR A 302 28.73 -17.50 -20.09
C TYR A 302 29.65 -16.91 -19.02
N GLY A 303 30.82 -17.50 -18.79
CA GLY A 303 31.77 -17.06 -17.78
C GLY A 303 31.25 -17.19 -16.34
N LEU A 304 31.61 -16.23 -15.49
CA LEU A 304 31.20 -16.18 -14.09
C LEU A 304 29.75 -15.67 -13.98
N MET A 305 28.83 -16.54 -13.59
CA MET A 305 27.41 -16.21 -13.38
C MET A 305 27.13 -16.02 -11.89
N VAL A 306 26.89 -14.79 -11.46
CA VAL A 306 26.57 -14.43 -10.07
C VAL A 306 25.08 -14.29 -9.90
N HIS A 307 24.53 -14.91 -8.88
CA HIS A 307 23.10 -14.84 -8.60
C HIS A 307 22.69 -13.41 -8.20
N SER A 308 21.73 -12.84 -8.92
CA SER A 308 21.23 -11.49 -8.65
C SER A 308 20.01 -11.55 -7.73
N PRO A 309 19.81 -10.55 -6.85
CA PRO A 309 18.52 -10.31 -6.24
C PRO A 309 17.45 -10.06 -7.30
N ASP A 310 16.22 -10.43 -6.99
CA ASP A 310 15.09 -10.14 -7.87
C ASP A 310 14.62 -8.71 -7.63
N ASP A 311 14.56 -7.96 -8.71
CA ASP A 311 13.94 -6.64 -8.73
C ASP A 311 12.47 -6.80 -9.09
N ILE A 312 11.61 -6.66 -8.10
CA ILE A 312 10.16 -6.77 -8.30
C ILE A 312 9.57 -5.36 -8.20
N PRO A 313 9.25 -4.73 -9.35
CA PRO A 313 8.58 -3.44 -9.33
C PRO A 313 7.15 -3.63 -8.82
N LEU A 314 6.82 -2.91 -7.75
CA LEU A 314 5.44 -2.76 -7.30
C LEU A 314 4.87 -1.52 -7.96
N CYS A 315 4.24 -1.72 -9.11
CA CYS A 315 3.63 -0.66 -9.90
C CYS A 315 2.16 -0.48 -9.54
N SER A 316 1.72 0.75 -9.30
CA SER A 316 0.29 1.07 -9.19
C SER A 316 -0.36 1.22 -10.56
N THR A 317 -1.70 1.34 -10.58
CA THR A 317 -2.45 1.65 -11.80
C THR A 317 -2.16 3.04 -12.38
N GLY A 318 -1.48 3.91 -11.64
CA GLY A 318 -1.05 5.25 -12.09
C GLY A 318 0.39 5.30 -12.60
N ASP A 319 0.96 4.15 -12.99
CA ASP A 319 2.35 3.99 -13.47
C ASP A 319 3.44 4.44 -12.47
N VAL A 320 3.10 4.54 -11.18
CA VAL A 320 4.08 4.73 -10.11
C VAL A 320 4.60 3.36 -9.70
N CYS A 321 5.89 3.11 -9.93
CA CYS A 321 6.56 1.88 -9.54
C CYS A 321 7.58 2.15 -8.44
N ILE A 322 7.67 1.24 -7.49
CA ILE A 322 8.76 1.17 -6.52
C ILE A 322 9.49 -0.15 -6.74
N HIS A 323 10.77 -0.06 -7.06
CA HIS A 323 11.66 -1.22 -7.22
C HIS A 323 12.11 -1.74 -5.85
N ASN A 324 11.81 -3.01 -5.61
CA ASN A 324 12.13 -3.71 -4.38
C ASN A 324 13.09 -4.85 -4.72
N TYR A 325 14.28 -4.82 -4.13
CA TYR A 325 15.21 -5.92 -4.26
C TYR A 325 14.93 -6.96 -3.17
N PHE A 326 14.50 -8.14 -3.61
CA PHE A 326 14.30 -9.30 -2.76
C PHE A 326 15.41 -10.32 -2.94
N ASN A 327 15.67 -11.08 -1.88
CA ASN A 327 16.51 -12.26 -2.02
C ASN A 327 15.82 -13.26 -2.97
N SER A 328 16.43 -13.51 -4.11
CA SER A 328 15.88 -14.34 -5.20
C SER A 328 15.75 -15.82 -4.85
N LEU A 329 16.16 -16.24 -3.65
CA LEU A 329 15.90 -17.58 -3.14
C LEU A 329 14.45 -17.81 -2.69
N TRP A 330 13.66 -16.74 -2.49
CA TRP A 330 12.24 -16.74 -2.11
C TRP A 330 11.87 -17.87 -1.15
N GLU A 331 12.11 -17.67 0.14
CA GLU A 331 11.69 -18.64 1.15
C GLU A 331 10.28 -18.31 1.60
N TRP A 332 9.42 -19.29 1.82
CA TRP A 332 8.03 -19.02 2.18
C TRP A 332 7.39 -20.12 3.01
N VAL A 333 6.29 -19.76 3.65
CA VAL A 333 5.35 -20.72 4.26
C VAL A 333 4.18 -20.95 3.30
N ASN A 334 3.86 -22.22 3.05
CA ASN A 334 2.72 -22.62 2.24
C ASN A 334 1.47 -22.83 3.11
N TYR A 335 0.30 -22.46 2.61
CA TYR A 335 -0.98 -22.76 3.25
C TYR A 335 -2.09 -22.92 2.22
N ILE A 336 -3.07 -23.78 2.54
CA ILE A 336 -4.26 -23.93 1.72
C ILE A 336 -5.38 -23.16 2.41
N SER A 337 -5.96 -22.19 1.71
CA SER A 337 -7.06 -21.39 2.24
C SER A 337 -8.38 -22.14 2.10
N GLU A 338 -9.24 -22.09 3.13
CA GLU A 338 -10.52 -22.80 3.13
C GLU A 338 -11.47 -22.32 2.02
N ASP A 339 -11.40 -21.05 1.64
CA ASP A 339 -12.23 -20.43 0.60
C ASP A 339 -11.77 -20.73 -0.83
N ARG A 340 -10.50 -21.12 -1.01
CA ARG A 340 -9.90 -21.47 -2.32
C ARG A 340 -8.98 -22.69 -2.20
N PRO A 341 -9.55 -23.89 -1.99
CA PRO A 341 -8.76 -25.11 -1.85
C PRO A 341 -8.00 -25.51 -3.12
N ASP A 342 -8.35 -24.92 -4.27
CA ASP A 342 -7.68 -25.09 -5.56
C ASP A 342 -6.38 -24.27 -5.69
N ARG A 343 -6.07 -23.38 -4.73
CA ARG A 343 -4.88 -22.53 -4.74
C ARG A 343 -4.04 -22.69 -3.49
N ASN A 344 -2.72 -22.75 -3.68
CA ASN A 344 -1.77 -22.66 -2.57
C ASN A 344 -1.42 -21.19 -2.31
N GLY A 345 -1.67 -20.73 -1.09
CA GLY A 345 -1.21 -19.45 -0.59
C GLY A 345 0.25 -19.52 -0.15
N MET A 346 1.01 -18.48 -0.43
CA MET A 346 2.45 -18.42 -0.16
C MET A 346 2.78 -17.12 0.57
N ASN A 347 3.33 -17.22 1.78
CA ASN A 347 3.81 -16.06 2.55
C ASN A 347 5.33 -16.02 2.47
N VAL A 348 5.87 -15.10 1.67
CA VAL A 348 7.32 -14.98 1.43
C VAL A 348 8.03 -14.32 2.62
N ASN A 349 9.05 -14.98 3.13
CA ASN A 349 9.96 -14.48 4.15
C ASN A 349 10.87 -13.40 3.55
N SER A 350 10.66 -12.14 3.93
CA SER A 350 11.54 -11.03 3.54
C SER A 350 12.66 -10.85 4.57
N PHE A 351 13.89 -11.28 4.25
CA PHE A 351 15.05 -11.14 5.15
C PHE A 351 15.57 -9.71 5.25
N ARG A 352 15.52 -8.99 4.13
CA ARG A 352 15.90 -7.59 3.98
C ARG A 352 15.11 -7.06 2.79
N SER A 353 14.18 -6.15 3.04
CA SER A 353 13.60 -5.36 1.96
C SER A 353 14.53 -4.17 1.75
N ARG A 354 15.37 -4.21 0.71
CA ARG A 354 16.17 -3.04 0.31
C ARG A 354 15.49 -2.39 -0.88
N TYR A 355 14.96 -1.20 -0.61
CA TYR A 355 14.19 -0.39 -1.52
C TYR A 355 15.11 0.52 -2.31
N ALA A 356 14.98 0.53 -3.63
CA ALA A 356 15.88 1.30 -4.48
C ALA A 356 15.29 2.59 -5.04
N ASP A 357 13.99 2.83 -4.89
CA ASP A 357 13.40 4.09 -5.34
C ASP A 357 13.02 4.97 -4.15
N THR A 358 13.80 6.04 -3.99
CA THR A 358 13.39 7.18 -3.19
C THR A 358 12.50 8.06 -4.05
N VAL A 359 11.23 8.19 -3.69
CA VAL A 359 10.34 9.11 -4.42
C VAL A 359 10.40 10.49 -3.80
N ALA A 360 10.96 11.47 -4.52
CA ALA A 360 10.86 12.89 -4.17
C ALA A 360 9.48 13.43 -4.60
N ILE A 361 8.82 14.23 -3.74
CA ILE A 361 7.47 14.75 -4.01
C ILE A 361 7.45 16.29 -4.04
N ASN A 362 6.46 16.83 -4.75
CA ASN A 362 6.10 18.22 -5.00
C ASN A 362 6.11 19.14 -3.77
N LEU A 363 6.60 20.38 -3.93
CA LEU A 363 6.60 21.45 -2.92
C LEU A 363 5.21 22.05 -2.60
N LEU A 364 4.19 21.74 -3.41
CA LEU A 364 2.85 22.32 -3.31
C LEU A 364 2.22 22.23 -1.91
N PRO A 365 2.21 21.08 -1.21
CA PRO A 365 1.63 20.99 0.13
C PRO A 365 2.31 21.94 1.11
N GLY A 366 3.65 22.02 1.09
CA GLY A 366 4.41 22.94 1.92
C GLY A 366 4.07 24.41 1.65
N LEU A 367 3.89 24.79 0.37
CA LEU A 367 3.49 26.14 -0.01
C LEU A 367 2.08 26.50 0.52
N VAL A 368 1.12 25.57 0.42
CA VAL A 368 -0.25 25.77 0.95
C VAL A 368 -0.22 25.97 2.46
N VAL A 369 0.54 25.15 3.19
CA VAL A 369 0.71 25.32 4.65
C VAL A 369 1.35 26.68 4.96
N GLY A 370 2.40 27.06 4.23
CA GLY A 370 3.05 28.36 4.36
C GLY A 370 2.09 29.53 4.14
N GLN A 371 1.20 29.44 3.15
CA GLN A 371 0.15 30.44 2.90
C GLN A 371 -0.86 30.51 4.05
N ILE A 372 -1.34 29.38 4.55
CA ILE A 372 -2.26 29.33 5.70
C ILE A 372 -1.64 30.00 6.92
N LEU A 373 -0.38 29.70 7.23
CA LEU A 373 0.33 30.26 8.38
C LEU A 373 0.64 31.75 8.20
N LEU A 374 1.12 32.17 7.03
CA LEU A 374 1.42 33.58 6.72
C LEU A 374 0.17 34.45 6.85
N MET A 375 -0.97 33.98 6.34
CA MET A 375 -2.25 34.67 6.51
C MET A 375 -2.65 34.77 8.00
N GLY A 376 -2.32 33.77 8.81
CA GLY A 376 -2.47 33.83 10.27
C GLY A 376 -1.59 34.90 10.92
N VAL A 377 -0.31 35.00 10.53
CA VAL A 377 0.63 36.00 11.06
C VAL A 377 0.24 37.42 10.66
N VAL A 378 -0.11 37.65 9.39
CA VAL A 378 -0.59 38.95 8.91
C VAL A 378 -1.84 39.38 9.68
N SER A 379 -2.76 38.44 9.94
CA SER A 379 -3.92 38.70 10.78
C SER A 379 -3.54 39.09 12.21
N LEU A 380 -2.59 38.40 12.83
CA LEU A 380 -2.12 38.72 14.17
C LEU A 380 -1.47 40.12 14.23
N TYR A 381 -0.65 40.47 13.24
CA TYR A 381 -0.01 41.78 13.15
C TYR A 381 -1.04 42.91 13.00
N GLN A 382 -2.04 42.74 12.13
CA GLN A 382 -3.15 43.69 11.96
C GLN A 382 -3.94 43.89 13.26
N VAL A 383 -4.10 42.82 14.06
CA VAL A 383 -4.77 42.87 15.38
C VAL A 383 -3.93 43.64 16.42
N MET A 384 -2.61 43.47 16.44
CA MET A 384 -1.75 44.15 17.42
C MET A 384 -1.47 45.63 17.10
N SER A 385 -1.59 46.04 15.83
CA SER A 385 -1.23 47.38 15.35
C SER A 385 -2.24 48.49 15.74
N HIS A 386 -3.54 48.18 15.87
CA HIS A 386 -4.57 49.20 16.13
C HIS A 386 -5.02 49.26 17.60
N LYS A 387 -4.59 50.31 18.33
CA LYS A 387 -4.83 50.46 19.78
C LYS A 387 -6.23 50.92 20.21
N ARG A 388 -7.15 51.31 19.32
CA ARG A 388 -8.51 51.73 19.71
C ARG A 388 -9.55 51.32 18.67
N SER A 389 -10.44 50.41 19.05
CA SER A 389 -11.73 50.12 18.37
C SER A 389 -11.68 49.56 16.94
N VAL A 390 -10.84 48.54 16.67
CA VAL A 390 -10.83 47.85 15.36
C VAL A 390 -10.88 46.32 15.48
N LEU A 391 -11.06 45.76 16.70
CA LEU A 391 -11.03 44.30 16.92
C LEU A 391 -12.17 43.54 16.19
N LEU A 392 -13.32 44.18 15.97
CA LEU A 392 -14.52 43.51 15.44
C LEU A 392 -14.60 43.47 13.91
N THR A 393 -14.23 44.56 13.23
CA THR A 393 -14.10 44.60 11.76
C THR A 393 -12.95 43.71 11.28
N GLN A 394 -11.89 43.57 12.10
CA GLN A 394 -10.74 42.70 11.85
C GLN A 394 -11.08 41.20 11.93
N ILE A 395 -11.94 40.78 12.86
CA ILE A 395 -12.43 39.39 12.94
C ILE A 395 -13.31 39.07 11.72
N TRP A 396 -14.04 40.04 11.19
CA TRP A 396 -14.96 39.86 10.06
C TRP A 396 -14.25 39.83 8.70
N ALA A 397 -13.32 40.74 8.43
CA ALA A 397 -12.49 40.72 7.21
C ALA A 397 -11.63 39.45 7.12
N TYR A 398 -11.07 39.02 8.26
CA TYR A 398 -10.35 37.75 8.37
C TYR A 398 -11.26 36.52 8.10
N ARG A 399 -12.53 36.55 8.54
CA ARG A 399 -13.49 35.44 8.33
C ARG A 399 -13.97 35.31 6.89
N CYS A 400 -14.21 36.43 6.19
CA CYS A 400 -14.66 36.40 4.80
C CYS A 400 -13.51 36.07 3.83
N GLN A 401 -12.30 36.56 4.07
CA GLN A 401 -11.14 36.31 3.20
C GLN A 401 -10.55 34.91 3.41
N ASN A 402 -10.45 34.44 4.67
CA ASN A 402 -9.88 33.12 4.95
C ASN A 402 -10.87 31.98 4.66
N GLY A 403 -12.18 32.19 4.87
CA GLY A 403 -13.23 31.18 4.61
C GLY A 403 -13.34 30.78 3.13
N SER A 404 -13.23 31.73 2.21
CA SER A 404 -13.23 31.44 0.76
C SER A 404 -11.91 30.80 0.29
N MET A 405 -10.77 31.19 0.88
CA MET A 405 -9.48 30.57 0.56
C MET A 405 -9.37 29.12 1.06
N GLN A 406 -10.07 28.74 2.14
CA GLN A 406 -10.11 27.34 2.59
C GLN A 406 -10.57 26.37 1.52
N ILE A 407 -11.50 26.78 0.63
CA ILE A 407 -11.98 25.94 -0.47
C ILE A 407 -10.86 25.70 -1.50
N VAL A 408 -10.08 26.73 -1.80
CA VAL A 408 -8.96 26.65 -2.75
C VAL A 408 -7.84 25.78 -2.18
N TYR A 409 -7.47 25.97 -0.91
CA TYR A 409 -6.48 25.13 -0.23
C TYR A 409 -6.92 23.66 -0.19
N LEU A 410 -8.19 23.41 0.17
CA LEU A 410 -8.74 22.06 0.19
C LEU A 410 -8.73 21.42 -1.21
N ALA A 411 -9.09 22.16 -2.26
CA ALA A 411 -9.06 21.67 -3.64
C ALA A 411 -7.63 21.33 -4.11
N GLN A 412 -6.65 22.20 -3.83
CA GLN A 412 -5.24 21.98 -4.17
C GLN A 412 -4.68 20.72 -3.49
N ILE A 413 -4.97 20.54 -2.19
CA ILE A 413 -4.51 19.39 -1.43
C ILE A 413 -5.24 18.10 -1.83
N ILE A 414 -6.54 18.16 -2.10
CA ILE A 414 -7.29 17.01 -2.64
C ILE A 414 -6.70 16.58 -3.98
N TYR A 415 -6.43 17.52 -4.89
CA TYR A 415 -5.82 17.22 -6.18
C TYR A 415 -4.48 16.50 -6.01
N HIS A 416 -3.61 17.03 -5.15
CA HIS A 416 -2.32 16.40 -4.82
C HIS A 416 -2.52 15.00 -4.23
N LEU A 417 -3.39 14.85 -3.24
CA LEU A 417 -3.64 13.56 -2.59
C LEU A 417 -4.26 12.52 -3.53
N VAL A 418 -5.10 12.92 -4.49
CA VAL A 418 -5.68 12.02 -5.49
C VAL A 418 -4.60 11.53 -6.45
N PHE A 419 -3.79 12.45 -6.98
CA PHE A 419 -2.77 12.12 -7.97
C PHE A 419 -1.62 11.28 -7.38
N TYR A 420 -1.21 11.57 -6.14
CA TYR A 420 -0.14 10.87 -5.45
C TYR A 420 -0.64 9.82 -4.45
N SER A 421 -1.93 9.46 -4.48
CA SER A 421 -2.54 8.52 -3.52
C SER A 421 -1.79 7.18 -3.52
N ASP A 422 -1.67 6.56 -4.68
CA ASP A 422 -1.04 5.24 -4.82
C ASP A 422 0.41 5.25 -4.37
N LEU A 423 1.12 6.34 -4.68
CA LEU A 423 2.50 6.55 -4.29
C LEU A 423 2.65 6.57 -2.77
N TYR A 424 1.78 7.33 -2.08
CA TYR A 424 1.77 7.35 -0.63
C TYR A 424 1.36 5.99 -0.04
N MET A 425 0.41 5.29 -0.65
CA MET A 425 -0.04 3.97 -0.16
C MET A 425 1.06 2.93 -0.29
N LEU A 426 1.69 2.84 -1.47
CA LEU A 426 2.87 2.01 -1.70
C LEU A 426 3.99 2.39 -0.74
N GLY A 427 4.27 3.69 -0.60
CA GLY A 427 5.32 4.22 0.25
C GLY A 427 5.13 3.91 1.74
N LEU A 428 3.90 3.95 2.27
CA LEU A 428 3.61 3.53 3.64
C LEU A 428 3.61 2.01 3.81
N ALA A 429 3.18 1.27 2.80
CA ALA A 429 3.16 -0.18 2.83
C ALA A 429 4.57 -0.79 2.77
N THR A 430 5.50 -0.07 2.13
CA THR A 430 6.88 -0.52 1.92
C THR A 430 7.90 0.25 2.77
N GLY A 431 7.58 1.44 3.27
CA GLY A 431 8.53 2.29 3.99
C GLY A 431 9.46 3.10 3.07
N THR A 432 9.08 3.28 1.80
CA THR A 432 9.89 3.94 0.76
C THR A 432 9.65 5.44 0.63
N LEU A 433 8.81 6.02 1.48
CA LEU A 433 8.67 7.46 1.52
C LEU A 433 9.97 8.10 1.98
N THR A 434 10.47 9.06 1.20
CA THR A 434 11.60 9.91 1.61
C THR A 434 11.19 10.87 2.72
N GLY A 435 12.17 11.53 3.35
CA GLY A 435 11.90 12.58 4.33
C GLY A 435 11.03 13.71 3.74
N GLU A 436 11.26 14.09 2.48
CA GLU A 436 10.46 15.07 1.74
C GLU A 436 9.04 14.58 1.52
N SER A 437 8.86 13.30 1.19
CA SER A 437 7.56 12.68 1.00
C SER A 437 6.75 12.60 2.29
N ILE A 438 7.42 12.28 3.41
CA ILE A 438 6.83 12.31 4.75
C ILE A 438 6.44 13.73 5.13
N ALA A 439 7.30 14.71 4.87
CA ALA A 439 6.99 16.12 5.12
C ALA A 439 5.78 16.59 4.30
N ASN A 440 5.72 16.22 3.02
CA ASN A 440 4.59 16.53 2.14
C ASN A 440 3.28 15.90 2.61
N LEU A 441 3.29 14.61 2.99
CA LEU A 441 2.10 13.95 3.49
C LEU A 441 1.63 14.55 4.82
N THR A 442 2.57 14.93 5.68
CA THR A 442 2.31 15.67 6.94
C THR A 442 1.66 17.03 6.64
N CYS A 443 2.19 17.78 5.66
CA CYS A 443 1.64 19.05 5.22
C CYS A 443 0.24 18.89 4.60
N CYS A 444 0.03 17.84 3.79
CA CYS A 444 -1.26 17.50 3.22
C CYS A 444 -2.28 17.22 4.32
N PHE A 445 -1.90 16.43 5.34
CA PHE A 445 -2.77 16.19 6.49
C PHE A 445 -3.15 17.50 7.19
N PHE A 446 -2.17 18.35 7.49
CA PHE A 446 -2.42 19.63 8.15
C PHE A 446 -3.40 20.48 7.35
N ALA A 447 -3.09 20.72 6.07
CA ALA A 447 -3.85 21.62 5.23
C ALA A 447 -5.25 21.06 4.95
N PHE A 448 -5.37 19.76 4.65
CA PHE A 448 -6.66 19.11 4.47
C PHE A 448 -7.51 19.21 5.74
N SER A 449 -7.01 18.72 6.88
CA SER A 449 -7.77 18.70 8.14
C SER A 449 -8.19 20.10 8.57
N TYR A 450 -7.26 21.06 8.53
CA TYR A 450 -7.53 22.44 8.88
C TYR A 450 -8.63 23.04 7.99
N SER A 451 -8.51 22.94 6.67
CA SER A 451 -9.48 23.52 5.74
C SER A 451 -10.83 22.80 5.78
N PHE A 452 -10.82 21.47 5.84
CA PHE A 452 -12.03 20.66 5.82
C PHE A 452 -12.90 20.88 7.06
N ILE A 453 -12.32 20.82 8.26
CA ILE A 453 -13.08 21.02 9.51
C ILE A 453 -13.55 22.47 9.66
N ASN A 454 -12.72 23.45 9.28
CA ASN A 454 -13.14 24.85 9.29
C ASN A 454 -14.31 25.11 8.33
N LEU A 455 -14.34 24.46 7.15
CA LEU A 455 -15.45 24.53 6.20
C LEU A 455 -16.73 23.89 6.76
N LEU A 456 -16.62 22.70 7.36
CA LEU A 456 -17.76 22.02 7.98
C LEU A 456 -18.35 22.85 9.13
N LYS A 457 -17.51 23.40 9.99
CA LYS A 457 -17.95 24.28 11.08
C LYS A 457 -18.62 25.55 10.52
N ALA A 458 -18.07 26.15 9.47
CA ALA A 458 -18.68 27.30 8.80
C ALA A 458 -20.09 27.00 8.28
N ARG A 459 -20.32 25.82 7.66
CA ARG A 459 -21.63 25.41 7.14
C ARG A 459 -22.65 25.05 8.22
N SER A 460 -22.21 24.59 9.39
CA SER A 460 -23.11 24.20 10.49
C SER A 460 -23.91 25.34 11.13
N GLY A 461 -23.77 26.60 10.69
CA GLY A 461 -24.50 27.76 11.23
C GLY A 461 -24.10 28.18 12.65
N GLY A 462 -23.37 27.32 13.40
CA GLY A 462 -22.80 27.59 14.72
C GLY A 462 -21.56 28.50 14.68
N GLN A 463 -21.53 29.48 13.77
CA GLN A 463 -20.47 30.49 13.66
C GLN A 463 -20.66 31.68 14.62
N GLN A 464 -21.55 31.56 15.61
CA GLN A 464 -21.46 32.41 16.80
C GLN A 464 -20.17 32.07 17.54
N LEU A 465 -19.13 32.86 17.28
CA LEU A 465 -17.94 33.11 18.13
C LEU A 465 -17.55 31.97 19.10
N ASP A 466 -17.45 30.72 18.63
CA ASP A 466 -17.01 29.62 19.48
C ASP A 466 -15.49 29.66 19.65
N ARG A 467 -15.04 30.70 20.36
CA ARG A 467 -13.64 30.98 20.68
C ARG A 467 -12.98 29.77 21.32
N HIS A 468 -13.72 29.03 22.16
CA HIS A 468 -13.24 27.83 22.82
C HIS A 468 -12.95 26.74 21.79
N PHE A 469 -13.88 26.46 20.88
CA PHE A 469 -13.63 25.52 19.79
C PHE A 469 -12.45 25.91 18.91
N ARG A 470 -12.36 27.18 18.51
CA ARG A 470 -11.30 27.61 17.60
C ARG A 470 -9.90 27.52 18.21
N LEU A 471 -9.71 28.00 19.44
CA LEU A 471 -8.43 27.90 20.14
C LEU A 471 -8.04 26.45 20.39
N THR A 472 -9.00 25.62 20.81
CA THR A 472 -8.79 24.18 21.00
C THR A 472 -8.44 23.49 19.68
N TRP A 473 -9.15 23.80 18.59
CA TRP A 473 -8.89 23.23 17.27
C TRP A 473 -7.51 23.62 16.72
N GLU A 474 -7.15 24.90 16.76
CA GLU A 474 -5.85 25.38 16.27
C GLU A 474 -4.69 24.78 17.09
N ALA A 475 -4.83 24.67 18.42
CA ALA A 475 -3.83 24.04 19.28
C ALA A 475 -3.73 22.52 19.05
N MET A 476 -4.87 21.82 18.94
CA MET A 476 -4.90 20.40 18.63
C MET A 476 -4.26 20.11 17.27
N GLN A 477 -4.52 20.96 16.27
CA GLN A 477 -3.98 20.76 14.93
C GLN A 477 -2.45 20.81 14.90
N LEU A 478 -1.81 21.67 15.69
CA LEU A 478 -0.34 21.68 15.83
C LEU A 478 0.17 20.38 16.46
N VAL A 479 -0.42 19.97 17.58
CA VAL A 479 -0.02 18.74 18.29
C VAL A 479 -0.23 17.50 17.43
N THR A 480 -1.38 17.40 16.77
CA THR A 480 -1.70 16.26 15.90
C THR A 480 -0.83 16.22 14.66
N THR A 481 -0.51 17.36 14.06
CA THR A 481 0.40 17.40 12.89
C THR A 481 1.80 16.92 13.28
N LEU A 482 2.32 17.36 14.43
CA LEU A 482 3.58 16.84 14.95
C LEU A 482 3.51 15.34 15.22
N GLY A 483 2.43 14.87 15.86
CA GLY A 483 2.20 13.45 16.11
C GLY A 483 2.15 12.62 14.82
N ILE A 484 1.50 13.11 13.77
CA ILE A 484 1.44 12.45 12.46
C ILE A 484 2.81 12.40 11.81
N GLY A 485 3.60 13.47 11.86
CA GLY A 485 4.98 13.44 11.38
C GLY A 485 5.81 12.36 12.08
N ILE A 486 5.68 12.24 13.41
CA ILE A 486 6.36 11.19 14.20
C ILE A 486 5.87 9.79 13.81
N ILE A 487 4.55 9.60 13.66
CA ILE A 487 3.98 8.31 13.25
C ILE A 487 4.47 7.93 11.85
N LEU A 488 4.48 8.86 10.90
CA LEU A 488 4.95 8.62 9.53
C LEU A 488 6.44 8.28 9.49
N LEU A 489 7.27 8.95 10.30
CA LEU A 489 8.68 8.60 10.46
C LEU A 489 8.85 7.20 11.08
N SER A 490 7.98 6.82 12.03
CA SER A 490 7.98 5.46 12.58
C SER A 490 7.58 4.43 11.52
N VAL A 491 6.57 4.73 10.69
CA VAL A 491 6.12 3.83 9.60
C VAL A 491 7.22 3.65 8.54
N GLN A 492 8.09 4.63 8.34
CA GLN A 492 9.27 4.46 7.50
C GLN A 492 10.21 3.35 8.01
N ALA A 493 10.34 3.21 9.34
CA ALA A 493 11.15 2.17 9.96
C ALA A 493 10.41 0.83 10.10
N THR A 494 9.10 0.86 10.32
CA THR A 494 8.22 -0.30 10.46
C THR A 494 7.02 -0.17 9.51
N PRO A 495 7.16 -0.60 8.24
CA PRO A 495 6.15 -0.38 7.22
C PRO A 495 4.84 -1.14 7.50
N LEU A 496 3.74 -0.64 6.93
CA LEU A 496 2.40 -1.14 7.19
C LEU A 496 1.99 -2.19 6.14
N GLU A 497 2.48 -3.42 6.30
CA GLU A 497 2.17 -4.56 5.40
C GLU A 497 0.66 -4.75 5.16
N SER A 498 -0.16 -4.45 6.18
CA SER A 498 -1.63 -4.53 6.10
C SER A 498 -2.25 -3.72 4.96
N ILE A 499 -1.57 -2.68 4.46
CA ILE A 499 -2.03 -1.89 3.32
C ILE A 499 -2.06 -2.76 2.05
N ILE A 500 -1.03 -3.58 1.84
CA ILE A 500 -0.99 -4.48 0.69
C ILE A 500 -1.95 -5.65 0.92
N THR A 501 -1.92 -6.28 2.09
CA THR A 501 -2.68 -7.51 2.31
C THR A 501 -4.19 -7.31 2.47
N LYS A 502 -4.65 -6.13 2.95
CA LYS A 502 -6.08 -5.87 3.19
C LYS A 502 -6.69 -4.80 2.31
N ASN A 503 -5.89 -3.84 1.83
CA ASN A 503 -6.38 -2.69 1.07
C ASN A 503 -5.96 -2.72 -0.41
N SER A 504 -5.42 -3.84 -0.90
CA SER A 504 -5.01 -3.94 -2.29
C SER A 504 -5.25 -5.30 -2.92
N GLU A 505 -5.25 -5.32 -4.25
CA GLU A 505 -5.29 -6.53 -5.08
C GLU A 505 -4.17 -6.45 -6.12
N ILE A 506 -3.35 -7.50 -6.22
CA ILE A 506 -2.32 -7.62 -7.26
C ILE A 506 -2.97 -8.21 -8.51
N LEU A 507 -2.87 -7.48 -9.62
CA LEU A 507 -3.44 -7.84 -10.90
C LEU A 507 -2.33 -8.14 -11.91
N ARG A 508 -2.60 -9.11 -12.79
CA ARG A 508 -1.74 -9.43 -13.93
C ARG A 508 -2.32 -8.90 -15.22
N LYS A 509 -1.48 -8.37 -16.10
CA LYS A 509 -1.88 -7.94 -17.44
C LYS A 509 -2.54 -9.04 -18.26
N THR A 510 -2.19 -10.30 -18.01
CA THR A 510 -2.82 -11.48 -18.64
C THR A 510 -4.24 -11.78 -18.16
N SER A 511 -4.68 -11.19 -17.05
CA SER A 511 -6.06 -11.30 -16.55
C SER A 511 -6.98 -10.23 -17.16
N ALA A 512 -8.28 -10.51 -17.26
CA ALA A 512 -9.24 -9.56 -17.82
C ALA A 512 -9.27 -8.20 -17.08
N ARG A 513 -9.14 -8.20 -15.74
CA ARG A 513 -9.03 -6.96 -14.96
C ARG A 513 -7.67 -6.30 -15.13
N GLY A 514 -6.56 -7.03 -15.05
CA GLY A 514 -5.25 -6.41 -15.18
C GLY A 514 -4.97 -5.87 -16.58
N ALA A 515 -5.51 -6.47 -17.65
CA ALA A 515 -5.47 -5.90 -19.00
C ALA A 515 -6.11 -4.50 -19.08
N LYS A 516 -7.10 -4.22 -18.23
CA LYS A 516 -7.78 -2.92 -18.15
C LYS A 516 -7.02 -1.90 -17.30
N TYR A 517 -6.40 -2.34 -16.20
CA TYR A 517 -5.88 -1.46 -15.15
C TYR A 517 -4.35 -1.33 -15.11
N CYS A 518 -3.60 -2.33 -15.54
CA CYS A 518 -2.14 -2.35 -15.38
C CYS A 518 -1.38 -1.60 -16.48
N GLY A 519 -2.08 -1.04 -17.47
CA GLY A 519 -1.46 -0.23 -18.52
C GLY A 519 -0.33 -0.97 -19.24
N LEU A 520 0.88 -0.38 -19.19
CA LEU A 520 2.06 -0.96 -19.81
C LEU A 520 2.74 -2.05 -18.95
N ASN A 521 2.47 -2.09 -17.64
CA ASN A 521 3.13 -2.99 -16.70
C ASN A 521 2.57 -4.42 -16.76
N ASP A 522 3.43 -5.42 -16.60
CA ASP A 522 3.04 -6.84 -16.61
C ASP A 522 2.18 -7.24 -15.41
N SER A 523 2.37 -6.56 -14.28
CA SER A 523 1.52 -6.62 -13.11
C SER A 523 1.33 -5.22 -12.50
N CYS A 524 0.25 -5.04 -11.75
CA CYS A 524 -0.01 -3.80 -11.03
C CYS A 524 -0.79 -4.05 -9.74
N ILE A 525 -0.64 -3.15 -8.77
CA ILE A 525 -1.40 -3.13 -7.53
C ILE A 525 -2.57 -2.14 -7.68
N LEU A 526 -3.76 -2.60 -7.32
CA LEU A 526 -4.96 -1.79 -7.28
C LEU A 526 -5.39 -1.59 -5.82
N PHE A 527 -5.38 -0.35 -5.33
CA PHE A 527 -5.85 -0.04 -3.98
C PHE A 527 -7.36 0.18 -3.93
N THR A 528 -8.00 -0.34 -2.89
CA THR A 528 -9.45 -0.19 -2.67
C THR A 528 -9.78 1.16 -2.00
N VAL A 529 -8.99 1.57 -1.02
CA VAL A 529 -9.13 2.85 -0.31
C VAL A 529 -7.98 3.78 -0.68
N SER A 530 -8.32 5.03 -1.03
CA SER A 530 -7.39 6.10 -1.41
C SER A 530 -6.99 6.99 -0.23
N MET A 531 -5.83 7.65 -0.34
CA MET A 531 -5.31 8.57 0.68
C MET A 531 -6.25 9.72 1.09
N PRO A 532 -6.94 10.41 0.15
CA PRO A 532 -7.91 11.43 0.52
C PRO A 532 -8.99 10.90 1.48
N SER A 533 -9.43 9.66 1.28
CA SER A 533 -10.47 9.02 2.11
C SER A 533 -9.94 8.76 3.52
N VAL A 534 -8.71 8.23 3.63
CA VAL A 534 -8.05 7.99 4.93
C VAL A 534 -7.92 9.31 5.72
N ILE A 535 -7.39 10.35 5.08
CA ILE A 535 -7.18 11.66 5.71
C ILE A 535 -8.51 12.30 6.11
N ALA A 536 -9.56 12.17 5.29
CA ALA A 536 -10.88 12.69 5.62
C ALA A 536 -11.48 12.04 6.87
N VAL A 537 -11.39 10.71 7.00
CA VAL A 537 -11.88 9.98 8.18
C VAL A 537 -11.12 10.41 9.43
N LEU A 538 -9.78 10.46 9.38
CA LEU A 538 -8.96 10.91 10.50
C LEU A 538 -9.29 12.36 10.90
N SER A 539 -9.46 13.26 9.92
CA SER A 539 -9.82 14.66 10.15
C SER A 539 -11.18 14.79 10.84
N MET A 540 -12.18 14.00 10.42
CA MET A 540 -13.50 13.98 11.06
C MET A 540 -13.42 13.56 12.53
N VAL A 541 -12.66 12.49 12.84
CA VAL A 541 -12.47 12.00 14.21
C VAL A 541 -11.86 13.10 15.09
N LEU A 542 -10.84 13.80 14.59
CA LEU A 542 -10.21 14.92 15.30
C LEU A 542 -11.17 16.10 15.49
N GLY A 543 -11.95 16.44 14.46
CA GLY A 543 -12.96 17.50 14.54
C GLY A 543 -14.00 17.21 15.62
N ILE A 544 -14.48 15.97 15.71
CA ILE A 544 -15.41 15.53 16.77
C ILE A 544 -14.74 15.63 18.15
N LEU A 545 -13.51 15.14 18.29
CA LEU A 545 -12.76 15.23 19.54
C LEU A 545 -12.59 16.69 19.99
N ALA A 546 -12.27 17.59 19.07
CA ALA A 546 -12.16 19.02 19.36
C ALA A 546 -13.50 19.61 19.84
N VAL A 547 -14.63 19.23 19.25
CA VAL A 547 -15.96 19.65 19.74
C VAL A 547 -16.18 19.19 21.18
N VAL A 548 -15.87 17.93 21.50
CA VAL A 548 -16.03 17.36 22.84
C VAL A 548 -15.14 18.07 23.85
N VAL A 549 -13.85 18.23 23.55
CA VAL A 549 -12.89 18.92 24.45
C VAL A 549 -13.32 20.36 24.68
N SER A 550 -13.77 21.05 23.63
CA SER A 550 -14.25 22.44 23.74
C SER A 550 -15.49 22.55 24.61
N PHE A 551 -16.39 21.57 24.54
CA PHE A 551 -17.56 21.48 25.41
C PHE A 551 -17.18 21.27 26.88
N ILE A 552 -16.18 20.43 27.15
CA ILE A 552 -15.64 20.21 28.51
C ILE A 552 -15.00 21.49 29.03
N ILE A 553 -14.14 22.14 28.25
CA ILE A 553 -13.48 23.40 28.64
C ILE A 553 -14.51 24.47 28.96
N LYS A 554 -15.57 24.62 28.14
CA LYS A 554 -16.68 25.55 28.43
C LYS A 554 -17.37 25.26 29.75
N LYS A 555 -17.48 23.99 30.17
CA LYS A 555 -18.10 23.60 31.44
C LYS A 555 -17.19 23.79 32.64
N VAL A 556 -15.86 23.68 32.46
CA VAL A 556 -14.87 23.72 33.54
C VAL A 556 -14.28 25.11 33.75
N ALA A 557 -14.31 25.99 32.74
CA ALA A 557 -13.79 27.35 32.84
C ALA A 557 -14.48 28.12 33.99
N PRO A 558 -13.73 28.81 34.86
CA PRO A 558 -14.31 29.60 35.92
C PRO A 558 -15.24 30.65 35.30
N LYS A 559 -16.47 30.76 35.81
CA LYS A 559 -17.38 31.85 35.46
C LYS A 559 -16.75 33.17 35.90
N ALA A 560 -15.89 33.75 35.08
CA ALA A 560 -15.59 35.17 35.19
C ALA A 560 -16.94 35.90 35.10
N LYS A 561 -17.22 36.82 36.03
CA LYS A 561 -18.35 37.75 35.94
C LYS A 561 -18.15 38.64 34.71
N SER A 562 -18.47 38.10 33.55
CA SER A 562 -18.86 38.83 32.37
C SER A 562 -20.38 38.80 32.38
N VAL A 563 -21.01 39.97 32.43
CA VAL A 563 -22.46 40.12 32.28
C VAL A 563 -22.83 39.68 30.87
N VAL A 564 -23.10 38.39 30.70
CA VAL A 564 -23.68 37.79 29.49
C VAL A 564 -24.69 36.76 29.97
N PHE A 565 -25.97 37.09 29.86
CA PHE A 565 -27.07 36.18 30.11
C PHE A 565 -27.11 35.09 29.02
N SER A 566 -27.26 33.84 29.47
CA SER A 566 -27.53 32.67 28.62
C SER A 566 -28.96 32.72 28.06
N GLU A 567 -29.13 32.28 26.82
CA GLU A 567 -30.37 32.33 26.02
C GLU A 567 -31.38 31.21 26.36
N THR A 568 -31.40 30.72 27.61
CA THR A 568 -32.21 29.54 27.98
C THR A 568 -33.37 29.80 28.93
N GLU A 569 -33.71 31.07 29.22
CA GLU A 569 -34.85 31.42 30.09
C GLU A 569 -35.93 32.31 29.45
N VAL A 570 -35.89 32.56 28.12
CA VAL A 570 -36.88 33.45 27.47
C VAL A 570 -37.97 32.69 26.71
N HIS A 571 -37.93 31.37 26.62
CA HIS A 571 -38.97 30.59 25.93
C HIS A 571 -40.15 30.11 26.79
N ASN A 572 -40.18 30.41 28.10
CA ASN A 572 -41.25 29.96 29.01
C ASN A 572 -42.08 31.06 29.71
N LEU A 573 -41.96 32.33 29.32
CA LEU A 573 -42.83 33.41 29.82
C LEU A 573 -43.52 34.11 28.65
N GLY A 574 -44.42 33.38 28.00
CA GLY A 574 -45.19 33.87 26.87
C GLY A 574 -46.50 33.12 26.68
N ARG A 575 -47.13 32.70 27.78
CA ARG A 575 -48.52 32.20 27.78
C ARG A 575 -49.02 32.05 29.22
N ASN A 576 -49.40 33.15 29.85
CA ASN A 576 -50.53 33.23 30.79
C ASN A 576 -50.69 34.68 31.26
N GLU A 577 -51.96 35.08 31.39
CA GLU A 577 -52.45 36.35 31.93
C GLU A 577 -52.43 37.56 30.99
N PHE A 578 -53.38 37.49 30.06
CA PHE A 578 -54.26 38.61 29.74
C PHE A 578 -55.01 39.06 31.01
N MET A 579 -55.22 40.38 31.14
CA MET A 579 -55.88 41.13 32.23
C MET A 579 -55.04 41.32 33.50
N GLU A 580 -54.64 42.56 33.80
CA GLU A 580 -55.32 43.40 34.81
C GLU A 580 -54.54 44.73 35.05
N ILE A 581 -55.23 45.85 34.81
CA ILE A 581 -55.16 47.17 35.49
C ILE A 581 -53.89 48.05 35.37
N GLU A 582 -54.05 49.11 34.56
CA GLU A 582 -54.04 50.54 34.93
C GLU A 582 -52.93 51.15 35.82
N MET A 583 -52.28 52.17 35.25
CA MET A 583 -51.64 53.36 35.85
C MET A 583 -51.08 53.28 37.28
N LYS A 584 -49.75 53.39 37.38
CA LYS A 584 -49.10 54.35 38.30
C LYS A 584 -47.67 54.70 37.85
N HIS A 585 -47.45 56.00 37.64
CA HIS A 585 -46.14 56.64 37.54
C HIS A 585 -45.34 56.42 38.83
N ALA A 586 -44.10 55.96 38.71
CA ALA A 586 -43.03 56.26 39.66
C ALA A 586 -41.69 56.14 38.92
N GLU A 587 -40.95 57.25 38.89
CA GLU A 587 -39.59 57.34 38.36
C GLU A 587 -38.67 56.26 38.95
N SER A 588 -38.12 55.42 38.09
CA SER A 588 -36.79 54.86 38.27
C SER A 588 -36.17 54.72 36.89
N ALA A 589 -35.03 55.40 36.69
CA ALA A 589 -34.30 55.37 35.45
C ALA A 589 -33.95 53.91 35.08
N PRO A 590 -34.13 53.46 33.82
CA PRO A 590 -33.66 52.15 33.42
C PRO A 590 -32.13 52.16 33.47
N VAL A 591 -31.55 51.22 34.21
CA VAL A 591 -30.12 50.89 34.12
C VAL A 591 -29.87 50.41 32.70
N ASP A 592 -29.41 51.35 31.87
CA ASP A 592 -29.21 51.17 30.45
C ASP A 592 -27.94 50.33 30.21
N ASN A 593 -28.15 49.05 29.89
CA ASN A 593 -27.13 47.99 29.68
C ASN A 593 -26.32 48.16 28.38
N LEU A 594 -26.19 49.39 27.87
CA LEU A 594 -25.45 49.69 26.65
C LEU A 594 -24.02 50.15 26.99
N THR A 595 -23.04 49.63 26.26
CA THR A 595 -21.66 50.13 26.34
C THR A 595 -21.59 51.57 25.82
N SER A 596 -20.56 52.33 26.24
CA SER A 596 -20.35 53.72 25.79
C SER A 596 -20.28 53.85 24.27
N PHE A 597 -19.77 52.82 23.59
CA PHE A 597 -19.74 52.73 22.13
C PHE A 597 -21.13 52.48 21.52
N GLU A 598 -21.91 51.54 22.08
CA GLU A 598 -23.28 51.27 21.63
C GLU A 598 -24.19 52.49 21.81
N ARG A 599 -24.01 53.25 22.90
CA ARG A 599 -24.78 54.46 23.19
C ARG A 599 -24.40 55.63 22.27
N ASN A 600 -23.10 55.89 22.09
CA ASN A 600 -22.65 57.12 21.44
C ASN A 600 -22.41 56.99 19.93
N CYS A 601 -22.20 55.78 19.41
CA CYS A 601 -21.86 55.58 17.99
C CYS A 601 -22.92 54.79 17.21
N ILE A 602 -23.72 53.95 17.89
CA ILE A 602 -24.63 52.99 17.24
C ILE A 602 -26.11 53.26 17.55
N GLY A 603 -26.42 53.84 18.71
CA GLY A 603 -27.78 54.18 19.11
C GLY A 603 -28.66 52.98 19.52
N GLY A 604 -28.06 51.81 19.77
CA GLY A 604 -28.80 50.60 20.19
C GLY A 604 -27.91 49.36 20.45
N PRO A 605 -28.48 48.28 21.02
CA PRO A 605 -27.71 47.09 21.41
C PRO A 605 -27.18 46.32 20.20
N PHE A 606 -25.88 46.05 20.22
CA PHE A 606 -25.10 45.50 19.10
C PHE A 606 -25.69 44.21 18.51
N LYS A 607 -26.28 43.34 19.36
CA LYS A 607 -26.89 42.05 18.98
C LYS A 607 -28.09 42.16 18.02
N LYS A 608 -28.72 43.34 17.89
CA LYS A 608 -29.86 43.55 16.99
C LYS A 608 -29.44 43.92 15.56
N LEU A 609 -28.17 44.28 15.34
CA LEU A 609 -27.72 44.89 14.09
C LEU A 609 -27.07 43.92 13.09
N PHE A 610 -26.64 42.73 13.52
CA PHE A 610 -25.91 41.79 12.66
C PHE A 610 -26.45 40.36 12.79
N ARG A 611 -27.01 39.82 11.70
CA ARG A 611 -27.46 38.43 11.53
C ARG A 611 -26.65 37.66 10.47
N GLY A 612 -25.89 38.33 9.61
CA GLY A 612 -25.02 37.71 8.60
C GLY A 612 -23.78 38.55 8.24
N CYS A 613 -22.94 38.05 7.33
CA CYS A 613 -21.79 38.80 6.84
C CYS A 613 -22.19 40.07 6.06
N ASP A 614 -23.44 40.20 5.62
CA ASP A 614 -23.86 41.29 4.75
C ASP A 614 -24.43 42.53 5.50
N ASP A 615 -24.41 42.52 6.84
CA ASP A 615 -25.18 43.49 7.63
C ASP A 615 -24.43 44.77 8.04
N ILE A 616 -23.15 44.96 7.65
CA ILE A 616 -22.41 46.21 7.90
C ILE A 616 -22.74 47.20 6.77
N ALA A 617 -23.90 47.85 6.84
CA ALA A 617 -24.20 48.89 5.86
C ALA A 617 -25.14 50.01 6.32
N TYR A 618 -25.92 49.89 7.39
CA TYR A 618 -26.99 50.88 7.63
C TYR A 618 -26.96 51.49 9.04
N ILE A 619 -26.84 52.82 9.08
CA ILE A 619 -27.22 53.67 10.22
C ILE A 619 -28.57 54.33 9.93
N SER A 620 -29.39 54.59 10.94
CA SER A 620 -30.65 55.32 10.77
C SER A 620 -30.44 56.78 11.15
N TYR A 621 -30.54 57.70 10.18
CA TYR A 621 -30.47 59.15 10.41
C TYR A 621 -31.79 59.78 9.96
N ASN A 622 -32.48 60.49 10.85
CA ASN A 622 -33.81 61.07 10.62
C ASN A 622 -34.83 60.09 10.01
N GLY A 623 -34.87 58.86 10.53
CA GLY A 623 -35.83 57.84 10.09
C GLY A 623 -35.54 57.22 8.71
N LYS A 624 -34.39 57.54 8.09
CA LYS A 624 -33.92 56.94 6.85
C LYS A 624 -32.64 56.13 7.09
N ARG A 625 -32.55 54.97 6.42
CA ARG A 625 -31.33 54.15 6.42
C ARG A 625 -30.28 54.82 5.51
N CYS A 626 -29.13 55.18 6.07
CA CYS A 626 -27.98 55.75 5.39
C CYS A 626 -26.76 54.83 5.58
N MET A 627 -25.95 54.63 4.53
CA MET A 627 -24.65 53.94 4.66
C MET A 627 -23.54 54.95 4.94
N THR A 628 -22.63 54.66 5.87
CA THR A 628 -21.44 55.49 6.10
C THR A 628 -20.31 55.08 5.16
N VAL A 629 -19.85 56.00 4.32
CA VAL A 629 -18.74 55.80 3.37
C VAL A 629 -17.46 55.38 4.10
N GLU A 630 -17.22 55.90 5.30
CA GLU A 630 -16.07 55.52 6.16
C GLU A 630 -16.10 54.06 6.64
N ALA A 631 -17.27 53.43 6.81
CA ALA A 631 -17.37 52.01 7.14
C ALA A 631 -17.06 51.10 5.94
N LEU A 632 -17.34 51.58 4.72
CA LEU A 632 -17.00 50.89 3.48
C LEU A 632 -15.51 51.02 3.12
N LEU A 633 -14.91 52.19 3.40
CA LEU A 633 -13.48 52.47 3.20
C LEU A 633 -12.58 51.58 4.08
N LEU A 634 -13.05 51.20 5.28
CA LEU A 634 -12.30 50.36 6.22
C LEU A 634 -12.42 48.85 5.98
N THR A 635 -13.20 48.38 4.98
CA THR A 635 -13.60 46.97 4.86
C THR A 635 -13.11 46.23 3.59
N GLY A 636 -12.18 46.82 2.82
CA GLY A 636 -11.48 46.10 1.74
C GLY A 636 -12.30 45.94 0.46
N TYR A 637 -13.02 46.99 0.06
CA TYR A 637 -13.77 47.07 -1.19
C TYR A 637 -12.99 47.87 -2.25
N LEU A 638 -13.09 47.46 -3.51
CA LEU A 638 -12.42 48.05 -4.67
C LEU A 638 -13.45 48.58 -5.67
N TYR A 639 -13.15 49.72 -6.28
CA TYR A 639 -13.92 50.27 -7.40
C TYR A 639 -13.64 49.45 -8.66
N CYS A 640 -14.66 49.08 -9.44
CA CYS A 640 -14.51 48.41 -10.72
C CYS A 640 -15.68 48.78 -11.64
N GLY A 641 -15.44 49.65 -12.63
CA GLY A 641 -16.51 50.24 -13.44
C GLY A 641 -17.45 51.10 -12.56
N ASP A 642 -18.75 51.10 -12.83
CA ASP A 642 -19.73 51.88 -12.04
C ASP A 642 -20.11 51.24 -10.69
N HIS A 643 -19.35 50.23 -10.27
CA HIS A 643 -19.69 49.38 -9.14
C HIS A 643 -18.55 49.25 -8.14
N VAL A 644 -18.93 49.17 -6.86
CA VAL A 644 -18.01 48.83 -5.77
C VAL A 644 -18.18 47.34 -5.45
N TYR A 645 -17.08 46.61 -5.47
CA TYR A 645 -17.01 45.17 -5.19
C TYR A 645 -16.09 44.90 -4.01
N GLN A 646 -16.29 43.79 -3.30
CA GLN A 646 -15.30 43.35 -2.32
C GLN A 646 -14.00 42.97 -3.04
N ALA A 647 -12.82 43.18 -2.43
CA ALA A 647 -11.53 42.91 -3.09
C ALA A 647 -11.41 41.47 -3.62
N PHE A 648 -11.99 40.48 -2.92
CA PHE A 648 -12.06 39.10 -3.39
C PHE A 648 -13.02 38.90 -4.58
N SER A 649 -14.12 39.65 -4.64
CA SER A 649 -15.03 39.61 -5.80
C SER A 649 -14.34 40.15 -7.05
N VAL A 650 -13.45 41.14 -6.91
CA VAL A 650 -12.61 41.62 -8.02
C VAL A 650 -11.60 40.56 -8.46
N MET A 651 -10.97 39.83 -7.53
CA MET A 651 -10.11 38.68 -7.85
C MET A 651 -10.87 37.57 -8.60
N LEU A 652 -12.11 37.25 -8.19
CA LEU A 652 -12.96 36.30 -8.90
C LEU A 652 -13.35 36.78 -10.30
N LEU A 653 -13.59 38.08 -10.46
CA LEU A 653 -13.80 38.68 -11.78
C LEU A 653 -12.54 38.59 -12.65
N GLN A 654 -11.34 38.67 -12.07
CA GLN A 654 -10.08 38.41 -12.80
C GLN A 654 -9.93 36.95 -13.20
N VAL A 655 -10.25 36.00 -12.31
CA VAL A 655 -10.24 34.56 -12.62
C VAL A 655 -11.25 34.23 -13.73
N ALA A 656 -12.40 34.92 -13.76
CA ALA A 656 -13.39 34.74 -14.82
C ALA A 656 -12.88 35.12 -16.23
N LEU A 657 -11.80 35.91 -16.34
CA LEU A 657 -11.14 36.20 -17.62
C LEU A 657 -10.32 34.99 -18.15
N LEU A 658 -9.91 34.08 -17.26
CA LEU A 658 -9.09 32.91 -17.58
C LEU A 658 -9.92 31.62 -17.71
N VAL A 659 -11.19 31.63 -17.29
CA VAL A 659 -12.06 30.46 -17.22
C VAL A 659 -13.09 30.46 -18.36
N PRO A 660 -13.28 29.34 -19.09
CA PRO A 660 -14.30 29.25 -20.14
C PRO A 660 -15.71 29.55 -19.62
N ARG A 661 -16.46 30.39 -20.31
CA ARG A 661 -17.79 30.89 -19.86
C ARG A 661 -18.82 29.80 -19.55
N ASN A 662 -18.73 28.64 -20.20
CA ASN A 662 -19.61 27.50 -19.95
C ASN A 662 -19.43 26.91 -18.54
N VAL A 663 -18.23 27.04 -17.97
CA VAL A 663 -17.90 26.58 -16.61
C VAL A 663 -18.47 27.54 -15.56
N LEU A 664 -18.35 28.86 -15.78
CA LEU A 664 -18.85 29.89 -14.86
C LEU A 664 -20.37 29.82 -14.64
N ARG A 665 -21.12 29.36 -15.64
CA ARG A 665 -22.59 29.22 -15.56
C ARG A 665 -23.05 28.09 -14.62
N ASN A 666 -22.19 27.12 -14.34
CA ASN A 666 -22.51 26.01 -13.42
C ASN A 666 -22.25 26.37 -11.95
N PHE A 667 -21.47 27.42 -11.68
CA PHE A 667 -21.21 27.91 -10.33
C PHE A 667 -22.21 29.00 -9.98
N ASN A 668 -23.21 28.67 -9.15
CA ASN A 668 -24.19 29.61 -8.56
C ASN A 668 -23.54 30.48 -7.47
N MET A 669 -22.39 31.08 -7.77
CA MET A 669 -21.72 32.00 -6.87
C MET A 669 -22.34 33.39 -7.05
N LEU A 670 -22.88 33.94 -5.96
CA LEU A 670 -23.45 35.28 -5.91
C LEU A 670 -22.38 36.26 -5.45
N LEU A 671 -22.11 37.27 -6.26
CA LEU A 671 -21.30 38.43 -5.92
C LEU A 671 -22.21 39.54 -5.42
N LEU A 672 -21.75 40.23 -4.38
CA LEU A 672 -22.42 41.40 -3.83
C LEU A 672 -21.77 42.67 -4.38
N ARG A 673 -22.59 43.62 -4.80
CA ARG A 673 -22.14 44.88 -5.38
C ARG A 673 -23.03 46.06 -5.00
N TRP A 674 -22.44 47.25 -5.03
CA TRP A 674 -23.14 48.52 -4.92
C TRP A 674 -22.94 49.33 -6.20
N TYR A 675 -23.98 50.00 -6.68
CA TYR A 675 -23.84 50.99 -7.76
C TYR A 675 -23.49 52.35 -7.15
N MET A 676 -22.48 53.00 -7.71
CA MET A 676 -22.10 54.35 -7.29
C MET A 676 -22.71 55.36 -8.27
N ASP A 677 -23.52 56.30 -7.77
CA ASP A 677 -23.97 57.41 -8.59
C ASP A 677 -22.82 58.42 -8.78
N PRO A 678 -22.27 58.57 -10.01
CA PRO A 678 -21.13 59.42 -10.26
C PRO A 678 -21.41 60.92 -10.05
N LYS A 679 -22.69 61.35 -9.98
CA LYS A 679 -23.05 62.76 -9.79
C LYS A 679 -23.17 63.17 -8.33
N HIS A 680 -23.61 62.26 -7.46
CA HIS A 680 -23.89 62.56 -6.06
C HIS A 680 -22.92 61.87 -5.08
N GLY A 681 -22.07 60.96 -5.57
CA GLY A 681 -21.16 60.17 -4.74
C GLY A 681 -21.89 59.20 -3.79
N THR A 682 -23.18 58.99 -4.00
CA THR A 682 -24.02 58.13 -3.17
C THR A 682 -24.05 56.71 -3.71
N LEU A 683 -23.97 55.73 -2.82
CA LEU A 683 -24.08 54.30 -3.15
C LEU A 683 -25.55 53.85 -3.12
N SER A 684 -25.91 52.95 -4.05
CA SER A 684 -27.22 52.30 -4.07
C SER A 684 -27.38 51.29 -2.92
N GLU A 685 -28.59 50.77 -2.75
CA GLU A 685 -28.80 49.55 -1.95
C GLU A 685 -27.97 48.37 -2.51
N LEU A 686 -27.63 47.42 -1.63
CA LEU A 686 -26.86 46.21 -1.94
C LEU A 686 -27.59 45.36 -3.00
N ARG A 687 -26.91 45.04 -4.09
CA ARG A 687 -27.42 44.16 -5.15
C ARG A 687 -26.61 42.87 -5.21
N SER A 688 -27.30 41.74 -5.32
CA SER A 688 -26.66 40.46 -5.63
C SER A 688 -26.65 40.23 -7.14
N CYS A 689 -25.56 39.68 -7.67
CA CYS A 689 -25.38 39.35 -9.08
C CYS A 689 -24.65 38.02 -9.20
N THR A 690 -25.00 37.17 -10.17
CA THR A 690 -24.26 35.91 -10.35
C THR A 690 -22.87 36.19 -10.92
N TRP A 691 -21.89 35.34 -10.57
CA TRP A 691 -20.52 35.46 -11.06
C TRP A 691 -20.44 35.44 -12.60
N TYR A 692 -21.32 34.67 -13.24
CA TYR A 692 -21.51 34.69 -14.69
C TYR A 692 -21.97 36.06 -15.21
N HIS A 693 -23.02 36.66 -14.64
CA HIS A 693 -23.49 37.97 -15.11
C HIS A 693 -22.50 39.10 -14.84
N ALA A 694 -21.87 39.13 -13.67
CA ALA A 694 -20.89 40.16 -13.34
C ALA A 694 -19.63 40.10 -14.23
N SER A 695 -19.23 38.91 -14.68
CA SER A 695 -18.09 38.75 -15.61
C SER A 695 -18.42 39.12 -17.07
N THR A 696 -19.70 39.29 -17.43
CA THR A 696 -20.09 39.74 -18.78
C THR A 696 -19.95 41.25 -19.00
N GLU A 697 -19.77 42.03 -17.94
CA GLU A 697 -19.76 43.50 -17.98
C GLU A 697 -18.42 44.10 -18.49
N ASN A 698 -17.41 43.27 -18.76
CA ASN A 698 -16.21 43.57 -19.57
C ASN A 698 -15.42 44.85 -19.17
N HIS A 699 -15.24 45.09 -17.87
CA HIS A 699 -14.48 46.22 -17.33
C HIS A 699 -12.97 46.11 -17.62
N GLN A 700 -12.34 47.15 -18.17
CA GLN A 700 -10.90 47.17 -18.47
C GLN A 700 -10.06 47.37 -17.20
N LEU A 701 -8.95 46.62 -17.10
CA LEU A 701 -8.03 46.51 -15.95
C LEU A 701 -7.48 47.84 -15.39
N GLY A 702 -7.50 48.94 -16.15
CA GLY A 702 -6.97 50.23 -15.71
C GLY A 702 -7.86 51.00 -14.73
N GLY A 703 -9.09 50.55 -14.47
CA GLY A 703 -10.09 51.28 -13.68
C GLY A 703 -10.19 50.88 -12.19
N ALA A 704 -9.45 49.88 -11.72
CA ALA A 704 -9.56 49.44 -10.33
C ALA A 704 -8.74 50.32 -9.40
N VAL A 705 -9.37 51.35 -8.82
CA VAL A 705 -8.72 52.32 -7.94
C VAL A 705 -9.08 52.02 -6.49
N PRO A 706 -8.10 51.97 -5.56
CA PRO A 706 -8.41 51.95 -4.13
C PRO A 706 -9.12 53.25 -3.76
N LEU A 707 -10.28 53.14 -3.14
CA LEU A 707 -10.97 54.31 -2.57
C LEU A 707 -10.17 54.75 -1.34
N ALA A 708 -9.55 55.93 -1.42
CA ALA A 708 -8.82 56.56 -0.33
C ALA A 708 -9.76 57.30 0.62
#